data_AF-A0A347ACX7-F1
#
_entry.id   AF-A0A347ACX7-F1
#
_cell.length_a   1.000
_cell.length_b   1.000
_cell.length_c   1.000
_cell.angle_alpha   90.00
_cell.angle_beta   90.00
_cell.angle_gamma   90.00
#
_symmetry.space_group_name_H-M   'P 1'
#
loop_
_entity.id
_entity.type
_entity.pdbx_description
1 polymer ?
#
loop_
_entity_poly.entity_id
_entity_poly.type
_entity_poly.pdbx_seq_one_letter_code
_entity_poly.pdbx_strand_id
1 'polypeptide(L)'
;MNGITEFERNICILSKMGADAWNGKKMEDEIIYQEIPKFFNLFYVGDRQAIDYNLYYIKERMGDFFILVIDTLSNFGLNTLKALALVFESEWGNEKVKTFWPSSVRRQIIESLSNHGIDHEWAVKELEKVENGIWEGYNIQGRVEECLKQSKAWLMIEETDHSFNSLEKMLKMSFGIYYEKDFQFSAWIDWLDVYIELYPEKAEELIILFANYIVKISNYAEVDTYNSASNTLLTATFKWNPQKALQLASWLIDQMLITQEDVYSVFIRETLKSDDGNLRLVIFSLSNLLFPLAPYANFKIVDLLLKAINVKYGSQKTIESSRYLVSKIRILAQKKARYNWFYSIKQTMENLGFDVEKAGITIKDIHFDEHDMITYNLLKLKDSRVLDTNEVKRYVLSVDDYVDFLEEETDNSHFDWEPIIINLANKLNYREILNLSEIILNSDKINDRKSSELISILSQRLSDFNDFDHAIKLGKISLNLSKPNGWGNWGGRSRIKAFNALIKVNKNQCRPLMYRTLVNDIKNSKIDAKTVTLNLGDILGLLTDEIPIKDIWQEIDHHIQILFESYPSHDLESFEFVNLEDEITTPSNALMDLVLGCLNHPIRFISESAIQICADLLINGDLMIQRSINEFFKDESFSEQILIVMDAVSLKDPFKIGFFREKLIFSNTSSNYYIRRISGILCKRIGCKVNNPTRIDLPKIYDKTFPDLNVFDFINIDIPNGQPLPDFDFPEEIIYPYDLQLISKLSNYPEINLSHRIVEIMYQLADFDSWSKDAEGKLRIILKSAGLRFTFYPPRLILVRRAIFHLICELIDGEKLASDDLVYIDQTFRFYDPALILIERTRRPVHIKPAYEEYRSKHLTTPAENWIENINNCNNSVFRIFNGKFILAEKTELKFIDLDLPTELRKSKVMLNSGKNEKTDNLFFYNVLSNVQEYGDTLLQDGVIPLIIQNNGYNWIALNPIIGIQLGWKLENTGLFRWVDEDNNIMVESKCWKDGLLDQFEPSFEEVGEGWLVLASENALKILKAQYGLLKREIIIERNLNKNGYVYRESKFEEHFLYKTYFF
;
A
#
# COMPACT_ATOMS: atom_id res chain seq x y z
N MET A 1 -28.85 14.78 18.13
CA MET A 1 -30.25 15.17 17.86
C MET A 1 -30.72 14.38 16.64
N ASN A 2 -31.98 13.94 16.60
CA ASN A 2 -32.51 13.17 15.48
C ASN A 2 -33.00 14.12 14.38
N GLY A 3 -32.34 14.13 13.22
CA GLY A 3 -32.61 15.10 12.15
C GLY A 3 -33.98 14.94 11.49
N ILE A 4 -34.62 13.76 11.57
CA ILE A 4 -35.99 13.57 11.08
C ILE A 4 -36.98 14.44 11.88
N THR A 5 -36.85 14.45 13.20
CA THR A 5 -37.77 15.19 14.08
C THR A 5 -37.67 16.70 13.86
N GLU A 6 -36.47 17.20 13.55
CA GLU A 6 -36.27 18.61 13.23
C GLU A 6 -36.86 18.98 11.86
N PHE A 7 -36.72 18.12 10.85
CA PHE A 7 -37.37 18.28 9.55
C PHE A 7 -38.91 18.32 9.67
N GLU A 8 -39.52 17.37 10.39
CA GLU A 8 -40.97 17.33 10.63
C GLU A 8 -41.47 18.62 11.30
N ARG A 9 -40.72 19.12 12.30
CA ARG A 9 -41.04 20.36 12.99
C ARG A 9 -41.03 21.56 12.04
N ASN A 10 -40.04 21.65 11.15
CA ASN A 10 -39.95 22.73 10.17
C ASN A 10 -41.13 22.67 9.18
N ILE A 11 -41.54 21.48 8.74
CA ILE A 11 -42.74 21.30 7.89
C ILE A 11 -44.01 21.76 8.62
N CYS A 12 -44.17 21.47 9.91
CA CYS A 12 -45.32 21.97 10.69
C CYS A 12 -45.33 23.50 10.79
N ILE A 13 -44.17 24.13 11.02
CA ILE A 13 -44.03 25.59 11.06
C ILE A 13 -44.43 26.18 9.71
N LEU A 14 -43.89 25.64 8.61
CA LEU A 14 -44.21 26.09 7.26
C LEU A 14 -45.69 25.92 6.91
N SER A 15 -46.30 24.79 7.27
CA SER A 15 -47.74 24.55 7.08
C SER A 15 -48.59 25.59 7.82
N LYS A 16 -48.19 25.97 9.04
CA LYS A 16 -48.86 27.02 9.81
C LYS A 16 -48.75 28.38 9.11
N MET A 17 -47.55 28.73 8.61
CA MET A 17 -47.35 29.95 7.83
C MET A 17 -48.25 29.96 6.59
N GLY A 18 -48.35 28.85 5.85
CA GLY A 18 -49.25 28.73 4.70
C GLY A 18 -50.73 28.91 5.07
N ALA A 19 -51.18 28.31 6.17
CA ALA A 19 -52.54 28.49 6.67
C ALA A 19 -52.84 29.94 7.09
N ASP A 20 -51.85 30.63 7.66
CA ASP A 20 -51.97 32.05 8.01
C ASP A 20 -52.07 32.93 6.75
N ALA A 21 -51.33 32.60 5.69
CA ALA A 21 -51.43 33.26 4.38
C ALA A 21 -52.83 33.11 3.78
N TRP A 22 -53.36 31.89 3.77
CA TRP A 22 -54.72 31.60 3.28
C TRP A 22 -55.81 32.31 4.06
N ASN A 23 -55.60 32.54 5.36
CA ASN A 23 -56.51 33.32 6.20
C ASN A 23 -56.37 34.85 5.99
N GLY A 24 -55.54 35.29 5.05
CA GLY A 24 -55.33 36.71 4.73
C GLY A 24 -54.56 37.49 5.79
N LYS A 25 -53.83 36.80 6.68
CA LYS A 25 -52.94 37.48 7.63
C LYS A 25 -51.76 38.10 6.88
N LYS A 26 -51.23 39.22 7.40
CA LYS A 26 -49.99 39.81 6.91
C LYS A 26 -48.81 39.21 7.66
N MET A 27 -47.71 38.97 6.96
CA MET A 27 -46.44 38.56 7.56
C MET A 27 -45.59 39.81 7.84
N GLU A 28 -45.09 39.94 9.06
CA GLU A 28 -44.11 40.97 9.41
C GLU A 28 -42.69 40.47 9.09
N ASP A 29 -41.84 41.33 8.55
CA ASP A 29 -40.48 40.97 8.14
C ASP A 29 -39.64 40.41 9.30
N GLU A 30 -39.86 40.91 10.52
CA GLU A 30 -39.20 40.43 11.75
C GLU A 30 -39.41 38.93 12.00
N ILE A 31 -40.60 38.40 11.65
CA ILE A 31 -40.91 36.97 11.78
C ILE A 31 -40.07 36.17 10.78
N ILE A 32 -39.85 36.69 9.58
CA ILE A 32 -39.03 36.04 8.54
C ILE A 32 -37.57 35.99 8.98
N TYR A 33 -37.04 37.12 9.47
CA TYR A 33 -35.66 37.22 9.98
C TYR A 33 -35.41 36.33 11.20
N GLN A 34 -36.43 35.98 11.97
CA GLN A 34 -36.29 35.12 13.16
C GLN A 34 -36.54 33.63 12.88
N GLU A 35 -37.56 33.29 12.09
CA GLU A 35 -37.99 31.90 11.91
C GLU A 35 -37.25 31.18 10.78
N ILE A 36 -36.95 31.87 9.66
CA ILE A 36 -36.32 31.22 8.50
C ILE A 36 -34.88 30.74 8.79
N PRO A 37 -34.01 31.51 9.46
CA PRO A 37 -32.66 31.03 9.79
C PRO A 37 -32.64 29.74 10.63
N LYS A 38 -33.70 29.46 11.39
CA LYS A 38 -33.82 28.20 12.15
C LYS A 38 -33.92 26.98 11.24
N PHE A 39 -34.46 27.14 10.02
CA PHE A 39 -34.55 26.05 9.05
C PHE A 39 -33.17 25.64 8.51
N PHE A 40 -32.18 26.56 8.52
CA PHE A 40 -30.84 26.29 7.99
C PHE A 40 -30.07 25.28 8.85
N ASN A 41 -30.28 25.30 10.17
CA ASN A 41 -29.60 24.42 11.12
C ASN A 41 -29.76 22.92 10.79
N LEU A 42 -30.89 22.53 10.19
CA LEU A 42 -31.13 21.17 9.72
C LEU A 42 -30.06 20.69 8.73
N PHE A 43 -29.47 21.60 7.97
CA PHE A 43 -28.52 21.29 6.89
C PHE A 43 -27.05 21.55 7.28
N TYR A 44 -26.76 22.06 8.48
CA TYR A 44 -25.41 22.39 8.97
C TYR A 44 -24.69 21.22 9.66
N VAL A 45 -24.85 20.01 9.10
CA VAL A 45 -24.21 18.79 9.61
C VAL A 45 -23.04 18.42 8.70
N GLY A 46 -21.83 18.34 9.28
CA GLY A 46 -20.62 17.98 8.54
C GLY A 46 -20.59 16.51 8.10
N ASP A 47 -19.84 16.21 7.04
CA ASP A 47 -19.85 14.89 6.38
C ASP A 47 -19.45 13.71 7.30
N ARG A 48 -18.77 13.96 8.42
CA ARG A 48 -18.41 12.91 9.41
C ARG A 48 -19.57 12.43 10.29
N GLN A 49 -20.69 13.14 10.35
CA GLN A 49 -21.88 12.76 11.13
C GLN A 49 -23.00 12.13 10.26
N ALA A 50 -22.82 12.06 8.94
CA ALA A 50 -23.77 11.49 7.98
C ALA A 50 -23.78 9.95 7.95
N ILE A 51 -23.68 9.30 9.11
CA ILE A 51 -23.86 7.83 9.24
C ILE A 51 -25.36 7.47 9.34
N ASP A 52 -26.24 8.46 9.59
CA ASP A 52 -27.69 8.27 9.53
C ASP A 52 -28.20 8.39 8.08
N TYR A 53 -28.55 7.24 7.49
CA TYR A 53 -29.05 7.09 6.12
C TYR A 53 -30.24 8.03 5.80
N ASN A 54 -31.04 8.41 6.80
CA ASN A 54 -32.18 9.32 6.58
C ASN A 54 -31.76 10.78 6.41
N LEU A 55 -30.72 11.20 7.13
CA LEU A 55 -30.22 12.58 7.06
C LEU A 55 -29.60 12.87 5.68
N TYR A 56 -28.96 11.86 5.08
CA TYR A 56 -28.43 11.92 3.72
C TYR A 56 -29.53 12.26 2.69
N TYR A 57 -30.67 11.55 2.72
CA TYR A 57 -31.80 11.84 1.82
C TYR A 57 -32.45 13.20 2.06
N ILE A 58 -32.53 13.66 3.31
CA ILE A 58 -33.05 15.00 3.62
C ILE A 58 -32.13 16.07 3.03
N LYS A 59 -30.81 15.90 3.13
CA LYS A 59 -29.81 16.83 2.56
C LYS A 59 -29.92 16.90 1.03
N GLU A 60 -30.12 15.77 0.34
CA GLU A 60 -30.34 15.75 -1.11
C GLU A 60 -31.60 16.54 -1.56
N ARG A 61 -32.56 16.77 -0.65
CA ARG A 61 -33.83 17.46 -0.92
C ARG A 61 -33.86 18.91 -0.44
N MET A 62 -32.71 19.49 -0.07
CA MET A 62 -32.61 20.86 0.43
C MET A 62 -33.23 21.90 -0.54
N GLY A 63 -32.98 21.77 -1.84
CA GLY A 63 -33.55 22.66 -2.85
C GLY A 63 -35.08 22.60 -2.92
N ASP A 64 -35.64 21.38 -2.98
CA ASP A 64 -37.09 21.15 -2.99
C ASP A 64 -37.76 21.77 -1.74
N PHE A 65 -37.12 21.67 -0.58
CA PHE A 65 -37.61 22.24 0.66
C PHE A 65 -37.69 23.77 0.60
N PHE A 66 -36.64 24.46 0.13
CA PHE A 66 -36.67 25.92 0.05
C PHE A 66 -37.57 26.46 -1.06
N ILE A 67 -37.77 25.70 -2.15
CA ILE A 67 -38.81 26.02 -3.14
C ILE A 67 -40.20 26.01 -2.46
N LEU A 68 -40.50 25.00 -1.64
CA LEU A 68 -41.76 24.95 -0.89
C LEU A 68 -41.90 26.13 0.08
N VAL A 69 -40.80 26.58 0.70
CA VAL A 69 -40.78 27.77 1.56
C VAL A 69 -41.15 29.03 0.76
N ILE A 70 -40.55 29.21 -0.42
CA ILE A 70 -40.81 30.36 -1.31
C ILE A 70 -42.27 30.34 -1.79
N ASP A 71 -42.76 29.19 -2.27
CA ASP A 71 -44.14 29.01 -2.75
C ASP A 71 -45.17 29.31 -1.64
N THR A 72 -44.85 28.93 -0.41
CA THR A 72 -45.72 29.22 0.74
C THR A 72 -45.74 30.71 1.06
N LEU A 73 -44.56 31.34 1.11
CA LEU A 73 -44.42 32.75 1.48
C LEU A 73 -44.86 33.73 0.38
N SER A 74 -44.87 33.31 -0.88
CA SER A 74 -45.36 34.12 -2.00
C SER A 74 -46.83 34.50 -1.85
N ASN A 75 -47.63 33.69 -1.14
CA ASN A 75 -49.03 33.97 -0.81
C ASN A 75 -49.23 35.21 0.09
N PHE A 76 -48.20 35.66 0.81
CA PHE A 76 -48.24 36.89 1.61
C PHE A 76 -47.90 38.15 0.80
N GLY A 77 -47.39 37.98 -0.43
CA GLY A 77 -47.05 39.06 -1.35
C GLY A 77 -45.56 39.36 -1.45
N LEU A 78 -45.23 40.25 -2.38
CA LEU A 78 -43.87 40.49 -2.87
C LEU A 78 -42.92 41.10 -1.82
N ASN A 79 -43.43 41.86 -0.85
CA ASN A 79 -42.60 42.43 0.23
C ASN A 79 -42.03 41.33 1.14
N THR A 80 -42.81 40.29 1.44
CA THR A 80 -42.38 39.11 2.22
C THR A 80 -41.26 38.37 1.49
N LEU A 81 -41.38 38.21 0.17
CA LEU A 81 -40.32 37.59 -0.64
C LEU A 81 -39.05 38.44 -0.71
N LYS A 82 -39.15 39.77 -0.71
CA LYS A 82 -37.97 40.67 -0.62
C LYS A 82 -37.23 40.50 0.70
N ALA A 83 -37.95 40.39 1.82
CA ALA A 83 -37.34 40.10 3.11
C ALA A 83 -36.67 38.71 3.12
N LEU A 84 -37.29 37.69 2.52
CA LEU A 84 -36.71 36.36 2.38
C LEU A 84 -35.42 36.37 1.52
N ALA A 85 -35.41 37.12 0.42
CA ALA A 85 -34.23 37.26 -0.44
C ALA A 85 -33.03 37.86 0.32
N LEU A 86 -33.26 38.84 1.20
CA LEU A 86 -32.23 39.42 2.07
C LEU A 86 -31.68 38.42 3.10
N VAL A 87 -32.52 37.51 3.62
CA VAL A 87 -32.07 36.43 4.52
C VAL A 87 -31.09 35.52 3.78
N PHE A 88 -31.42 35.10 2.56
CA PHE A 88 -30.52 34.28 1.75
C PHE A 88 -29.23 35.01 1.38
N GLU A 89 -29.30 36.30 1.00
CA GLU A 89 -28.10 37.10 0.70
C GLU A 89 -27.16 37.18 1.91
N SER A 90 -27.70 37.41 3.12
CA SER A 90 -26.92 37.41 4.36
C SER A 90 -26.31 36.04 4.66
N GLU A 91 -27.04 34.96 4.41
CA GLU A 91 -26.56 33.60 4.68
C GLU A 91 -25.44 33.20 3.73
N TRP A 92 -25.62 33.44 2.42
CA TRP A 92 -24.62 33.11 1.40
C TRP A 92 -23.37 33.99 1.50
N GLY A 93 -23.49 35.18 2.08
CA GLY A 93 -22.36 36.08 2.36
C GLY A 93 -21.48 35.67 3.55
N ASN A 94 -21.90 34.68 4.35
CA ASN A 94 -21.16 34.24 5.53
C ASN A 94 -20.19 33.09 5.19
N GLU A 95 -18.88 33.36 5.24
CA GLU A 95 -17.84 32.40 4.89
C GLU A 95 -17.88 31.11 5.72
N LYS A 96 -18.36 31.16 6.97
CA LYS A 96 -18.41 29.99 7.86
C LYS A 96 -19.43 28.93 7.44
N VAL A 97 -20.46 29.32 6.68
CA VAL A 97 -21.59 28.45 6.30
C VAL A 97 -21.70 28.26 4.79
N LYS A 98 -20.90 28.99 4.00
CA LYS A 98 -20.90 28.94 2.53
C LYS A 98 -20.76 27.51 1.97
N THR A 99 -20.00 26.65 2.64
CA THR A 99 -19.78 25.24 2.25
C THR A 99 -21.03 24.36 2.33
N PHE A 100 -22.07 24.76 3.08
CA PHE A 100 -23.34 24.03 3.19
C PHE A 100 -24.36 24.41 2.11
N TRP A 101 -24.06 25.38 1.25
CA TRP A 101 -24.97 25.88 0.21
C TRP A 101 -24.43 25.60 -1.19
N PRO A 102 -24.72 24.41 -1.78
CA PRO A 102 -24.30 24.08 -3.14
C PRO A 102 -24.82 25.10 -4.16
N SER A 103 -24.00 25.38 -5.18
CA SER A 103 -24.34 26.28 -6.30
C SER A 103 -25.67 25.90 -6.97
N SER A 104 -25.98 24.60 -7.05
CA SER A 104 -27.24 24.08 -7.59
C SER A 104 -28.47 24.50 -6.77
N VAL A 105 -28.40 24.44 -5.43
CA VAL A 105 -29.50 24.84 -4.53
C VAL A 105 -29.69 26.35 -4.56
N ARG A 106 -28.60 27.12 -4.55
CA ARG A 106 -28.64 28.59 -4.66
C ARG A 106 -29.32 29.01 -5.96
N ARG A 107 -28.95 28.39 -7.09
CA ARG A 107 -29.58 28.63 -8.39
C ARG A 107 -31.09 28.35 -8.36
N GLN A 108 -31.52 27.20 -7.83
CA GLN A 108 -32.93 26.85 -7.70
C GLN A 108 -33.74 27.87 -6.88
N ILE A 109 -33.16 28.37 -5.79
CA ILE A 109 -33.78 29.39 -4.94
C ILE A 109 -33.93 30.71 -5.70
N ILE A 110 -32.89 31.15 -6.43
CA ILE A 110 -32.93 32.37 -7.24
C ILE A 110 -33.99 32.25 -8.33
N GLU A 111 -33.97 31.13 -9.09
CA GLU A 111 -34.97 30.83 -10.12
C GLU A 111 -36.41 30.89 -9.57
N SER A 112 -36.65 30.25 -8.42
CA SER A 112 -37.97 30.25 -7.77
C SER A 112 -38.41 31.64 -7.30
N LEU A 113 -37.50 32.43 -6.70
CA LEU A 113 -37.78 33.81 -6.27
C LEU A 113 -38.08 34.73 -7.47
N SER A 114 -37.32 34.61 -8.55
CA SER A 114 -37.53 35.38 -9.79
C SER A 114 -38.89 35.05 -10.43
N ASN A 115 -39.28 33.77 -10.48
CA ASN A 115 -40.61 33.36 -10.96
C ASN A 115 -41.76 33.98 -10.17
N HIS A 116 -41.55 34.28 -8.89
CA HIS A 116 -42.53 34.94 -8.02
C HIS A 116 -42.44 36.47 -8.02
N GLY A 117 -41.68 37.06 -8.96
CA GLY A 117 -41.64 38.49 -9.22
C GLY A 117 -40.60 39.28 -8.41
N ILE A 118 -39.59 38.62 -7.84
CA ILE A 118 -38.44 39.32 -7.25
C ILE A 118 -37.66 40.10 -8.31
N ASP A 119 -36.99 41.15 -7.86
CA ASP A 119 -36.28 42.12 -8.70
C ASP A 119 -35.23 41.46 -9.62
N HIS A 120 -35.22 41.91 -10.88
CA HIS A 120 -34.31 41.42 -11.92
C HIS A 120 -32.84 41.67 -11.58
N GLU A 121 -32.49 42.88 -11.10
CA GLU A 121 -31.11 43.24 -10.77
C GLU A 121 -30.57 42.37 -9.62
N TRP A 122 -31.42 42.03 -8.66
CA TRP A 122 -31.06 41.10 -7.58
C TRP A 122 -30.74 39.70 -8.12
N ALA A 123 -31.58 39.16 -9.01
CA ALA A 123 -31.38 37.84 -9.59
C ALA A 123 -30.09 37.78 -10.41
N VAL A 124 -29.80 38.82 -11.21
CA VAL A 124 -28.55 38.92 -11.98
C VAL A 124 -27.34 38.89 -11.04
N LYS A 125 -27.30 39.76 -10.03
CA LYS A 125 -26.19 39.85 -9.07
C LYS A 125 -25.94 38.51 -8.35
N GLU A 126 -26.99 37.80 -7.95
CA GLU A 126 -26.83 36.52 -7.26
C GLU A 126 -26.44 35.38 -8.20
N LEU A 127 -26.96 35.34 -9.44
CA LEU A 127 -26.54 34.36 -10.44
C LEU A 127 -25.08 34.54 -10.86
N GLU A 128 -24.56 35.77 -10.96
CA GLU A 128 -23.13 36.04 -11.18
C GLU A 128 -22.26 35.45 -10.05
N LYS A 129 -22.69 35.63 -8.80
CA LYS A 129 -22.00 35.03 -7.63
C LYS A 129 -22.05 33.51 -7.66
N VAL A 130 -23.13 32.90 -8.15
CA VAL A 130 -23.21 31.44 -8.34
C VAL A 130 -22.24 31.01 -9.44
N GLU A 131 -22.22 31.71 -10.58
CA GLU A 131 -21.37 31.40 -11.75
C GLU A 131 -19.87 31.38 -11.41
N ASN A 132 -19.41 32.16 -10.44
CA ASN A 132 -18.02 32.13 -9.99
C ASN A 132 -17.62 30.82 -9.28
N GLY A 133 -18.59 30.03 -8.79
CA GLY A 133 -18.37 28.80 -8.03
C GLY A 133 -19.05 27.55 -8.61
N ILE A 134 -19.56 27.58 -9.84
CA ILE A 134 -20.24 26.41 -10.46
C ILE A 134 -19.30 25.23 -10.76
N TRP A 135 -17.99 25.42 -10.64
CA TRP A 135 -16.96 24.44 -11.01
C TRP A 135 -16.47 23.57 -9.85
N GLU A 136 -16.72 24.00 -8.61
CA GLU A 136 -16.18 23.36 -7.42
C GLU A 136 -16.81 21.98 -7.22
N GLY A 137 -15.98 20.94 -7.08
CA GLY A 137 -16.42 19.58 -6.79
C GLY A 137 -17.02 18.80 -7.98
N TYR A 138 -17.09 19.38 -9.17
CA TYR A 138 -17.62 18.69 -10.36
C TYR A 138 -16.52 18.24 -11.33
N ASN A 139 -16.68 17.01 -11.85
CA ASN A 139 -15.94 16.53 -13.02
C ASN A 139 -16.38 17.24 -14.31
N ILE A 140 -15.76 16.95 -15.45
CA ILE A 140 -16.07 17.63 -16.74
C ILE A 140 -17.55 17.54 -17.10
N GLN A 141 -18.16 16.35 -16.99
CA GLN A 141 -19.58 16.20 -17.30
C GLN A 141 -20.44 17.06 -16.37
N GLY A 142 -20.17 17.01 -15.06
CA GLY A 142 -20.86 17.82 -14.07
C GLY A 142 -20.72 19.32 -14.38
N ARG A 143 -19.54 19.78 -14.79
CA ARG A 143 -19.30 21.16 -15.19
C ARG A 143 -20.10 21.56 -16.43
N VAL A 144 -20.11 20.71 -17.46
CA VAL A 144 -20.93 20.92 -18.67
C VAL A 144 -22.41 21.00 -18.30
N GLU A 145 -22.89 20.11 -17.44
CA GLU A 145 -24.27 20.12 -16.93
C GLU A 145 -24.57 21.39 -16.12
N GLU A 146 -23.65 21.84 -15.27
CA GLU A 146 -23.78 23.07 -14.49
C GLU A 146 -23.76 24.32 -15.38
N CYS A 147 -22.94 24.38 -16.44
CA CYS A 147 -23.03 25.45 -17.45
C CYS A 147 -24.39 25.48 -18.12
N LEU A 148 -24.92 24.31 -18.49
CA LEU A 148 -26.21 24.22 -19.17
C LEU A 148 -27.34 24.68 -18.24
N LYS A 149 -27.30 24.28 -16.96
CA LYS A 149 -28.25 24.75 -15.96
C LYS A 149 -28.12 26.26 -15.72
N GLN A 150 -26.90 26.78 -15.65
CA GLN A 150 -26.64 28.22 -15.51
C GLN A 150 -27.16 29.02 -16.73
N SER A 151 -26.89 28.54 -17.94
CA SER A 151 -27.41 29.11 -19.19
C SER A 151 -28.94 29.15 -19.23
N LYS A 152 -29.61 28.11 -18.71
CA LYS A 152 -31.08 28.08 -18.57
C LYS A 152 -31.58 29.08 -17.54
N ALA A 153 -30.91 29.21 -16.39
CA ALA A 153 -31.25 30.22 -15.39
C ALA A 153 -31.12 31.64 -15.95
N TRP A 154 -30.07 31.92 -16.72
CA TRP A 154 -29.91 33.20 -17.41
C TRP A 154 -31.03 33.48 -18.42
N LEU A 155 -31.42 32.48 -19.24
CA LEU A 155 -32.55 32.64 -20.18
C LEU A 155 -33.88 32.86 -19.48
N MET A 156 -34.08 32.20 -18.33
CA MET A 156 -35.30 32.30 -17.55
C MET A 156 -35.55 33.72 -17.04
N ILE A 157 -34.49 34.48 -16.75
CA ILE A 157 -34.57 35.90 -16.40
C ILE A 157 -34.32 36.83 -17.59
N GLU A 158 -34.39 36.34 -18.83
CA GLU A 158 -34.23 37.11 -20.07
C GLU A 158 -32.80 37.68 -20.34
N GLU A 159 -31.77 37.19 -19.62
CA GLU A 159 -30.37 37.56 -19.81
C GLU A 159 -29.69 36.73 -20.92
N THR A 160 -29.96 37.08 -22.18
CA THR A 160 -29.51 36.31 -23.34
C THR A 160 -27.98 36.31 -23.54
N ASP A 161 -27.29 37.43 -23.30
CA ASP A 161 -25.83 37.53 -23.44
C ASP A 161 -25.10 36.67 -22.41
N HIS A 162 -25.54 36.71 -21.14
CA HIS A 162 -25.01 35.85 -20.07
C HIS A 162 -25.24 34.37 -20.36
N SER A 163 -26.41 34.04 -20.91
CA SER A 163 -26.70 32.68 -21.34
C SER A 163 -25.78 32.21 -22.46
N PHE A 164 -25.55 33.04 -23.48
CA PHE A 164 -24.63 32.73 -24.57
C PHE A 164 -23.20 32.52 -24.06
N ASN A 165 -22.72 33.40 -23.18
CA ASN A 165 -21.41 33.28 -22.55
C ASN A 165 -21.28 31.97 -21.75
N SER A 166 -22.34 31.56 -21.03
CA SER A 166 -22.37 30.28 -20.32
C SER A 166 -22.29 29.08 -21.27
N LEU A 167 -22.94 29.14 -22.44
CA LEU A 167 -22.83 28.11 -23.47
C LEU A 167 -21.44 28.07 -24.12
N GLU A 168 -20.81 29.23 -24.32
CA GLU A 168 -19.43 29.28 -24.81
C GLU A 168 -18.46 28.65 -23.81
N LYS A 169 -18.62 28.96 -22.51
CA LYS A 169 -17.87 28.30 -21.43
C LYS A 169 -18.12 26.80 -21.42
N MET A 170 -19.36 26.35 -21.58
CA MET A 170 -19.72 24.94 -21.70
C MET A 170 -18.92 24.24 -22.80
N LEU A 171 -18.81 24.84 -23.99
CA LEU A 171 -18.07 24.26 -25.11
C LEU A 171 -16.57 24.17 -24.79
N LYS A 172 -15.98 25.22 -24.22
CA LYS A 172 -14.55 25.22 -23.82
C LYS A 172 -14.26 24.13 -22.79
N MET A 173 -15.17 23.92 -21.85
CA MET A 173 -15.01 22.91 -20.81
C MET A 173 -15.33 21.50 -21.24
N SER A 174 -16.11 21.33 -22.33
CA SER A 174 -16.37 20.01 -22.90
C SER A 174 -15.10 19.33 -23.43
N PHE A 175 -14.02 20.10 -23.61
CA PHE A 175 -12.70 19.62 -24.01
C PHE A 175 -11.78 19.46 -22.79
N GLY A 176 -11.57 18.23 -22.33
CA GLY A 176 -10.71 17.90 -21.19
C GLY A 176 -10.63 16.38 -20.93
N ILE A 177 -9.99 15.99 -19.83
CA ILE A 177 -9.82 14.59 -19.42
C ILE A 177 -11.01 14.12 -18.59
N TYR A 178 -11.69 13.08 -19.07
CA TYR A 178 -12.95 12.61 -18.49
C TYR A 178 -12.76 11.86 -17.16
N TYR A 179 -13.85 11.70 -16.41
CA TYR A 179 -13.85 11.25 -15.02
C TYR A 179 -13.31 9.82 -14.82
N GLU A 180 -13.90 8.83 -15.50
CA GLU A 180 -13.59 7.40 -15.31
C GLU A 180 -12.88 6.79 -16.54
N LYS A 181 -11.78 6.06 -16.30
CA LYS A 181 -11.05 5.23 -17.29
C LYS A 181 -10.65 6.00 -18.55
N ASP A 182 -10.22 7.25 -18.38
CA ASP A 182 -9.73 8.08 -19.47
C ASP A 182 -8.21 8.15 -19.52
N PHE A 183 -7.60 7.06 -20.00
CA PHE A 183 -6.14 6.91 -20.08
C PHE A 183 -5.48 7.71 -21.21
N GLN A 184 -6.16 8.70 -21.81
CA GLN A 184 -5.59 9.51 -22.89
C GLN A 184 -4.30 10.23 -22.48
N PHE A 185 -4.23 10.71 -21.23
CA PHE A 185 -3.06 11.44 -20.76
C PHE A 185 -1.86 10.51 -20.52
N SER A 186 -2.10 9.27 -20.07
CA SER A 186 -1.06 8.23 -20.03
C SER A 186 -0.50 7.96 -21.43
N ALA A 187 -1.38 7.87 -22.45
CA ALA A 187 -0.93 7.67 -23.83
C ALA A 187 -0.09 8.85 -24.36
N TRP A 188 -0.39 10.08 -23.94
CA TRP A 188 0.44 11.24 -24.26
C TRP A 188 1.79 11.23 -23.55
N ILE A 189 1.86 10.71 -22.34
CA ILE A 189 3.13 10.50 -21.64
C ILE A 189 3.97 9.39 -22.32
N ASP A 190 3.35 8.36 -22.90
CA ASP A 190 4.08 7.38 -23.72
C ASP A 190 4.74 8.05 -24.94
N TRP A 191 4.10 9.07 -25.53
CA TRP A 191 4.73 9.88 -26.58
C TRP A 191 5.81 10.83 -26.05
N LEU A 192 5.61 11.38 -24.85
CA LEU A 192 6.63 12.17 -24.16
C LEU A 192 7.91 11.35 -23.97
N ASP A 193 7.79 10.10 -23.50
CA ASP A 193 8.91 9.17 -23.30
C ASP A 193 9.75 9.00 -24.60
N VAL A 194 9.07 8.76 -25.72
CA VAL A 194 9.75 8.65 -27.04
C VAL A 194 10.37 9.98 -27.48
N TYR A 195 9.71 11.12 -27.20
CA TYR A 195 10.21 12.43 -27.58
C TYR A 195 11.46 12.83 -26.78
N ILE A 196 11.46 12.62 -25.46
CA ILE A 196 12.59 12.98 -24.59
C ILE A 196 13.80 12.06 -24.78
N GLU A 197 13.59 10.82 -25.26
CA GLU A 197 14.69 9.96 -25.70
C GLU A 197 15.47 10.58 -26.88
N LEU A 198 14.76 11.26 -27.80
CA LEU A 198 15.35 11.96 -28.94
C LEU A 198 15.88 13.36 -28.59
N TYR A 199 15.26 14.03 -27.61
CA TYR A 199 15.56 15.39 -27.18
C TYR A 199 15.75 15.47 -25.64
N PRO A 200 16.80 14.84 -25.09
CA PRO A 200 17.00 14.70 -23.65
C PRO A 200 17.19 16.03 -22.92
N GLU A 201 17.61 17.09 -23.62
CA GLU A 201 17.72 18.45 -23.08
C GLU A 201 16.36 19.08 -22.75
N LYS A 202 15.26 18.56 -23.31
CA LYS A 202 13.89 19.00 -23.03
C LYS A 202 13.17 18.20 -21.96
N ALA A 203 13.74 17.06 -21.56
CA ALA A 203 13.10 16.13 -20.64
C ALA A 203 12.72 16.77 -19.31
N GLU A 204 13.62 17.53 -18.71
CA GLU A 204 13.40 18.14 -17.41
C GLU A 204 12.20 19.10 -17.39
N GLU A 205 12.20 20.05 -18.33
CA GLU A 205 11.13 21.04 -18.52
C GLU A 205 9.78 20.35 -18.73
N LEU A 206 9.74 19.33 -19.59
CA LEU A 206 8.50 18.63 -19.93
C LEU A 206 8.01 17.72 -18.80
N ILE A 207 8.91 17.03 -18.08
CA ILE A 207 8.52 16.19 -16.95
C ILE A 207 7.91 17.04 -15.83
N ILE A 208 8.50 18.20 -15.52
CA ILE A 208 7.93 19.15 -14.56
C ILE A 208 6.54 19.62 -15.02
N LEU A 209 6.41 20.00 -16.29
CA LEU A 209 5.13 20.43 -16.86
C LEU A 209 4.05 19.35 -16.72
N PHE A 210 4.36 18.11 -17.08
CA PHE A 210 3.44 17.00 -17.00
C PHE A 210 3.11 16.61 -15.55
N ALA A 211 4.06 16.68 -14.62
CA ALA A 211 3.82 16.47 -13.20
C ALA A 211 2.76 17.47 -12.67
N ASN A 212 2.90 18.75 -13.03
CA ASN A 212 1.92 19.79 -12.67
C ASN A 212 0.54 19.54 -13.32
N TYR A 213 0.50 19.05 -14.56
CA TYR A 213 -0.75 18.65 -15.20
C TYR A 213 -1.46 17.50 -14.47
N ILE A 214 -0.72 16.52 -13.96
CA ILE A 214 -1.32 15.40 -13.20
C ILE A 214 -2.01 15.91 -11.93
N VAL A 215 -1.42 16.85 -11.19
CA VAL A 215 -2.06 17.46 -10.01
C VAL A 215 -3.34 18.20 -10.41
N LYS A 216 -3.36 18.86 -11.58
CA LYS A 216 -4.61 19.46 -12.09
C LYS A 216 -5.67 18.41 -12.39
N ILE A 217 -5.29 17.26 -12.97
CA ILE A 217 -6.21 16.15 -13.26
C ILE A 217 -6.77 15.53 -11.98
N SER A 218 -5.96 15.34 -10.94
CA SER A 218 -6.36 14.62 -9.73
C SER A 218 -7.51 15.27 -8.97
N ASN A 219 -7.69 16.59 -9.14
CA ASN A 219 -8.82 17.32 -8.58
C ASN A 219 -10.17 17.00 -9.25
N TYR A 220 -10.16 16.37 -10.43
CA TYR A 220 -11.36 16.25 -11.29
C TYR A 220 -11.59 14.86 -11.90
N ALA A 221 -10.62 13.95 -11.82
CA ALA A 221 -10.71 12.58 -12.35
C ALA A 221 -10.61 11.52 -11.24
N GLU A 222 -11.03 10.30 -11.54
CA GLU A 222 -10.87 9.17 -10.64
C GLU A 222 -9.41 8.76 -10.44
N VAL A 223 -9.17 8.07 -9.31
CA VAL A 223 -7.86 7.59 -8.86
C VAL A 223 -7.13 6.84 -9.97
N ASP A 224 -7.79 5.89 -10.63
CA ASP A 224 -7.18 5.05 -11.66
C ASP A 224 -6.62 5.88 -12.84
N THR A 225 -7.27 6.99 -13.20
CA THR A 225 -6.88 7.84 -14.34
C THR A 225 -5.56 8.57 -14.06
N TYR A 226 -5.48 9.32 -12.96
CA TYR A 226 -4.26 10.07 -12.64
C TYR A 226 -3.14 9.17 -12.09
N ASN A 227 -3.47 8.05 -11.41
CA ASN A 227 -2.47 7.09 -10.96
C ASN A 227 -1.76 6.45 -12.17
N SER A 228 -2.50 6.04 -13.20
CA SER A 228 -1.92 5.52 -14.46
C SER A 228 -0.98 6.53 -15.11
N ALA A 229 -1.39 7.80 -15.22
CA ALA A 229 -0.54 8.86 -15.75
C ALA A 229 0.74 9.06 -14.90
N SER A 230 0.61 9.08 -13.57
CA SER A 230 1.73 9.23 -12.64
C SER A 230 2.73 8.09 -12.77
N ASN A 231 2.25 6.85 -12.82
CA ASN A 231 3.06 5.65 -13.05
C ASN A 231 3.81 5.69 -14.40
N THR A 232 3.15 6.19 -15.45
CA THR A 232 3.73 6.33 -16.79
C THR A 232 4.80 7.42 -16.81
N LEU A 233 4.54 8.57 -16.18
CA LEU A 233 5.50 9.68 -16.07
C LEU A 233 6.72 9.29 -15.24
N LEU A 234 6.50 8.57 -14.13
CA LEU A 234 7.58 8.04 -13.31
C LEU A 234 8.45 7.05 -14.10
N THR A 235 7.84 6.21 -14.94
CA THR A 235 8.56 5.28 -15.82
C THR A 235 9.40 6.02 -16.86
N ALA A 236 8.84 7.02 -17.54
CA ALA A 236 9.58 7.85 -18.51
C ALA A 236 10.75 8.60 -17.84
N THR A 237 10.50 9.17 -16.67
CA THR A 237 11.51 9.86 -15.86
C THR A 237 12.63 8.90 -15.45
N PHE A 238 12.30 7.67 -15.04
CA PHE A 238 13.30 6.67 -14.65
C PHE A 238 14.21 6.26 -15.82
N LYS A 239 13.64 6.10 -17.04
CA LYS A 239 14.44 5.80 -18.24
C LYS A 239 15.39 6.93 -18.60
N TRP A 240 14.93 8.18 -18.47
CA TRP A 240 15.76 9.36 -18.73
C TRP A 240 16.82 9.59 -17.66
N ASN A 241 16.42 9.59 -16.38
CA ASN A 241 17.32 9.77 -15.24
C ASN A 241 16.75 9.07 -13.98
N PRO A 242 17.30 7.89 -13.60
CA PRO A 242 16.81 7.11 -12.47
C PRO A 242 16.80 7.85 -11.12
N GLN A 243 17.75 8.75 -10.88
CA GLN A 243 17.83 9.48 -9.61
C GLN A 243 16.81 10.62 -9.54
N LYS A 244 16.59 11.33 -10.64
CA LYS A 244 15.49 12.32 -10.73
C LYS A 244 14.13 11.64 -10.59
N ALA A 245 13.98 10.40 -11.03
CA ALA A 245 12.77 9.63 -10.77
C ALA A 245 12.51 9.38 -9.28
N LEU A 246 13.53 9.30 -8.42
CA LEU A 246 13.31 9.23 -6.96
C LEU A 246 12.73 10.52 -6.41
N GLN A 247 13.24 11.66 -6.86
CA GLN A 247 12.72 12.98 -6.46
C GLN A 247 11.26 13.12 -6.89
N LEU A 248 10.95 12.75 -8.14
CA LEU A 248 9.58 12.74 -8.65
C LEU A 248 8.70 11.75 -7.85
N ALA A 249 9.18 10.55 -7.54
CA ALA A 249 8.42 9.56 -6.76
C ALA A 249 8.06 10.08 -5.36
N SER A 250 9.02 10.70 -4.66
CA SER A 250 8.76 11.31 -3.34
C SER A 250 7.68 12.39 -3.46
N TRP A 251 7.83 13.30 -4.42
CA TRP A 251 6.85 14.37 -4.63
C TRP A 251 5.47 13.83 -5.01
N LEU A 252 5.38 12.82 -5.89
CA LEU A 252 4.09 12.20 -6.25
C LEU A 252 3.42 11.51 -5.06
N ILE A 253 4.18 10.94 -4.11
CA ILE A 253 3.64 10.41 -2.85
C ILE A 253 3.10 11.55 -1.97
N ASP A 254 3.86 12.64 -1.84
CA ASP A 254 3.47 13.80 -1.04
C ASP A 254 2.20 14.48 -1.59
N GLN A 255 2.06 14.51 -2.92
CA GLN A 255 0.86 14.95 -3.64
C GLN A 255 -0.27 13.90 -3.67
N MET A 256 -0.09 12.73 -3.05
CA MET A 256 -1.10 11.66 -2.96
C MET A 256 -1.55 11.09 -4.31
N LEU A 257 -0.67 11.11 -5.31
CA LEU A 257 -0.96 10.70 -6.70
C LEU A 257 -0.64 9.24 -7.00
N ILE A 258 0.27 8.63 -6.24
CA ILE A 258 0.70 7.23 -6.39
C ILE A 258 0.83 6.54 -5.03
N THR A 259 0.81 5.21 -5.05
CA THR A 259 1.06 4.39 -3.87
C THR A 259 2.55 4.05 -3.72
N GLN A 260 2.94 3.59 -2.53
CA GLN A 260 4.29 3.07 -2.31
C GLN A 260 4.56 1.81 -3.14
N GLU A 261 3.52 0.99 -3.37
CA GLU A 261 3.59 -0.21 -4.19
C GLU A 261 3.91 0.13 -5.65
N ASP A 262 3.27 1.16 -6.20
CA ASP A 262 3.52 1.69 -7.54
C ASP A 262 5.00 2.05 -7.74
N VAL A 263 5.58 2.80 -6.79
CA VAL A 263 7.00 3.20 -6.82
C VAL A 263 7.91 1.97 -6.83
N TYR A 264 7.71 1.03 -5.90
CA TYR A 264 8.52 -0.19 -5.87
C TYR A 264 8.37 -1.01 -7.16
N SER A 265 7.15 -1.13 -7.69
CA SER A 265 6.85 -1.83 -8.92
C SER A 265 7.56 -1.20 -10.13
N VAL A 266 7.56 0.12 -10.27
CA VAL A 266 8.27 0.84 -11.35
C VAL A 266 9.78 0.65 -11.23
N PHE A 267 10.37 0.93 -10.06
CA PHE A 267 11.82 0.87 -9.86
C PHE A 267 12.38 -0.53 -10.05
N ILE A 268 11.72 -1.56 -9.50
CA ILE A 268 12.12 -2.96 -9.65
C ILE A 268 12.02 -3.38 -11.13
N ARG A 269 10.91 -3.05 -11.80
CA ARG A 269 10.67 -3.44 -13.19
C ARG A 269 11.65 -2.78 -14.16
N GLU A 270 11.88 -1.48 -14.03
CA GLU A 270 12.78 -0.77 -14.94
C GLU A 270 14.25 -1.12 -14.67
N THR A 271 14.64 -1.38 -13.41
CA THR A 271 15.97 -1.93 -13.09
C THR A 271 16.19 -3.30 -13.76
N LEU A 272 15.16 -4.16 -13.79
CA LEU A 272 15.23 -5.47 -14.46
C LEU A 272 15.35 -5.40 -15.99
N LYS A 273 14.88 -4.31 -16.61
CA LYS A 273 15.02 -4.09 -18.05
C LYS A 273 16.41 -3.55 -18.42
N SER A 274 17.15 -3.00 -17.45
CA SER A 274 18.50 -2.49 -17.68
C SER A 274 19.55 -3.59 -17.66
N ASP A 275 20.56 -3.47 -18.52
CA ASP A 275 21.65 -4.47 -18.62
C ASP A 275 22.54 -4.53 -17.36
N ASP A 276 22.61 -3.44 -16.59
CA ASP A 276 23.39 -3.31 -15.35
C ASP A 276 22.56 -3.54 -14.07
N GLY A 277 21.42 -4.23 -14.19
CA GLY A 277 20.56 -4.55 -13.05
C GLY A 277 21.26 -5.44 -12.02
N ASN A 278 21.37 -4.97 -10.77
CA ASN A 278 21.80 -5.79 -9.65
C ASN A 278 20.67 -6.75 -9.23
N LEU A 279 20.65 -7.94 -9.84
CA LEU A 279 19.59 -8.95 -9.61
C LEU A 279 19.46 -9.38 -8.13
N ARG A 280 20.52 -9.27 -7.32
CA ARG A 280 20.45 -9.60 -5.90
C ARG A 280 19.67 -8.54 -5.12
N LEU A 281 19.97 -7.26 -5.36
CA LEU A 281 19.18 -6.13 -4.85
C LEU A 281 17.71 -6.29 -5.26
N VAL A 282 17.43 -6.59 -6.53
CA VAL A 282 16.07 -6.82 -7.04
C VAL A 282 15.36 -7.96 -6.30
N ILE A 283 16.01 -9.11 -6.10
CA ILE A 283 15.42 -10.24 -5.35
C ILE A 283 15.03 -9.81 -3.94
N PHE A 284 15.94 -9.12 -3.24
CA PHE A 284 15.69 -8.71 -1.86
C PHE A 284 14.61 -7.63 -1.76
N SER A 285 14.61 -6.63 -2.65
CA SER A 285 13.58 -5.59 -2.72
C SER A 285 12.20 -6.18 -3.08
N LEU A 286 12.13 -7.07 -4.08
CA LEU A 286 10.89 -7.78 -4.43
C LEU A 286 10.34 -8.56 -3.24
N SER A 287 11.21 -9.30 -2.54
CA SER A 287 10.79 -10.21 -1.48
C SER A 287 10.38 -9.53 -0.17
N ASN A 288 11.07 -8.44 0.20
CA ASN A 288 10.86 -7.78 1.49
C ASN A 288 10.05 -6.47 1.38
N LEU A 289 9.94 -5.82 0.22
CA LEU A 289 9.16 -4.59 0.04
C LEU A 289 7.89 -4.79 -0.80
N LEU A 290 7.99 -5.45 -1.96
CA LEU A 290 6.86 -5.51 -2.89
C LEU A 290 5.85 -6.62 -2.53
N PHE A 291 6.28 -7.88 -2.35
CA PHE A 291 5.38 -8.98 -1.96
C PHE A 291 4.47 -8.67 -0.75
N PRO A 292 4.94 -7.98 0.30
CA PRO A 292 4.14 -7.77 1.50
C PRO A 292 3.08 -6.66 1.32
N LEU A 293 3.32 -5.72 0.40
CA LEU A 293 2.41 -4.59 0.11
C LEU A 293 1.46 -4.86 -1.05
N ALA A 294 1.90 -5.62 -2.06
CA ALA A 294 1.16 -5.79 -3.31
C ALA A 294 -0.18 -6.53 -3.11
N PRO A 295 -1.33 -5.87 -3.36
CA PRO A 295 -2.64 -6.51 -3.27
C PRO A 295 -2.90 -7.51 -4.41
N TYR A 296 -2.21 -7.32 -5.55
CA TYR A 296 -2.26 -8.17 -6.73
C TYR A 296 -0.85 -8.44 -7.24
N ALA A 297 -0.62 -9.59 -7.88
CA ALA A 297 0.69 -9.90 -8.44
C ALA A 297 0.88 -9.24 -9.81
N ASN A 298 1.99 -8.51 -9.97
CA ASN A 298 2.46 -8.11 -11.29
C ASN A 298 3.26 -9.25 -11.93
N PHE A 299 2.58 -10.07 -12.74
CA PHE A 299 3.18 -11.25 -13.37
C PHE A 299 4.48 -10.95 -14.13
N LYS A 300 4.57 -9.75 -14.76
CA LYS A 300 5.73 -9.38 -15.58
C LYS A 300 7.02 -9.26 -14.78
N ILE A 301 6.98 -8.83 -13.52
CA ILE A 301 8.20 -8.59 -12.72
C ILE A 301 8.91 -9.91 -12.43
N VAL A 302 8.17 -10.94 -12.00
CA VAL A 302 8.73 -12.27 -11.72
C VAL A 302 9.24 -12.94 -12.99
N ASP A 303 8.51 -12.82 -14.09
CA ASP A 303 8.93 -13.33 -15.40
C ASP A 303 10.26 -12.73 -15.85
N LEU A 304 10.37 -11.38 -15.81
CA LEU A 304 11.60 -10.66 -16.13
C LEU A 304 12.77 -11.09 -15.22
N LEU A 305 12.53 -11.18 -13.91
CA LEU A 305 13.57 -11.54 -12.93
C LEU A 305 14.12 -12.96 -13.18
N LEU A 306 13.25 -13.96 -13.27
CA LEU A 306 13.70 -15.35 -13.42
C LEU A 306 14.35 -15.59 -14.78
N LYS A 307 13.88 -14.93 -15.84
CA LYS A 307 14.56 -14.92 -17.15
C LYS A 307 15.95 -14.29 -17.03
N ALA A 308 16.08 -13.13 -16.40
CA ALA A 308 17.38 -12.46 -16.22
C ALA A 308 18.35 -13.31 -15.40
N ILE A 309 17.88 -13.97 -14.33
CA ILE A 309 18.70 -14.90 -13.54
C ILE A 309 19.13 -16.11 -14.37
N ASN A 310 18.24 -16.70 -15.17
CA ASN A 310 18.58 -17.86 -16.00
C ASN A 310 19.63 -17.49 -17.06
N VAL A 311 19.51 -16.31 -17.66
CA VAL A 311 20.49 -15.80 -18.64
C VAL A 311 21.85 -15.54 -17.97
N LYS A 312 21.88 -14.90 -16.79
CA LYS A 312 23.14 -14.44 -16.15
C LYS A 312 23.84 -15.52 -15.31
N TYR A 313 23.08 -16.40 -14.66
CA TYR A 313 23.60 -17.35 -13.66
C TYR A 313 23.22 -18.82 -13.93
N GLY A 314 22.37 -19.10 -14.93
CA GLY A 314 21.98 -20.44 -15.32
C GLY A 314 20.92 -21.10 -14.44
N SER A 315 20.51 -22.31 -14.85
CA SER A 315 19.32 -22.99 -14.35
C SER A 315 19.32 -23.31 -12.85
N GLN A 316 20.47 -23.70 -12.29
CA GLN A 316 20.56 -24.05 -10.88
C GLN A 316 20.26 -22.83 -9.99
N LYS A 317 20.79 -21.66 -10.36
CA LYS A 317 20.52 -20.42 -9.63
C LYS A 317 19.07 -20.00 -9.78
N THR A 318 18.47 -20.17 -10.96
CA THR A 318 17.04 -19.93 -11.17
C THR A 318 16.18 -20.78 -10.24
N ILE A 319 16.46 -22.08 -10.11
CA ILE A 319 15.71 -22.97 -9.20
C ILE A 319 15.85 -22.53 -7.74
N GLU A 320 17.07 -22.20 -7.30
CA GLU A 320 17.34 -21.70 -5.94
C GLU A 320 16.60 -20.39 -5.65
N SER A 321 16.66 -19.44 -6.59
CA SER A 321 15.96 -18.16 -6.48
C SER A 321 14.44 -18.36 -6.48
N SER A 322 13.90 -19.24 -7.32
CA SER A 322 12.47 -19.57 -7.30
C SER A 322 12.03 -20.17 -5.96
N ARG A 323 12.81 -21.08 -5.37
CA ARG A 323 12.53 -21.63 -4.02
C ARG A 323 12.52 -20.53 -2.95
N TYR A 324 13.47 -19.61 -3.03
CA TYR A 324 13.55 -18.48 -2.12
C TYR A 324 12.33 -17.55 -2.25
N LEU A 325 11.94 -17.20 -3.48
CA LEU A 325 10.75 -16.37 -3.72
C LEU A 325 9.47 -17.07 -3.21
N VAL A 326 9.31 -18.36 -3.49
CA VAL A 326 8.18 -19.16 -3.03
C VAL A 326 8.10 -19.19 -1.50
N SER A 327 9.23 -19.33 -0.80
CA SER A 327 9.24 -19.29 0.67
C SER A 327 8.82 -17.92 1.20
N LYS A 328 9.33 -16.84 0.60
CA LYS A 328 8.98 -15.45 0.99
C LYS A 328 7.52 -15.11 0.71
N ILE A 329 6.94 -15.55 -0.40
CA ILE A 329 5.51 -15.36 -0.71
C ILE A 329 4.64 -16.00 0.37
N ARG A 330 4.96 -17.23 0.81
CA ARG A 330 4.19 -17.92 1.87
C ARG A 330 4.25 -17.22 3.22
N ILE A 331 5.33 -16.49 3.50
CA ILE A 331 5.58 -15.85 4.80
C ILE A 331 5.02 -14.44 4.82
N LEU A 332 5.23 -13.66 3.75
CA LEU A 332 5.03 -12.22 3.76
C LEU A 332 3.87 -11.72 2.90
N ALA A 333 3.53 -12.40 1.79
CA ALA A 333 2.50 -11.91 0.87
C ALA A 333 1.09 -12.11 1.44
N GLN A 334 0.17 -11.20 1.09
CA GLN A 334 -1.27 -11.31 1.38
C GLN A 334 -1.87 -12.56 0.71
N LYS A 335 -2.84 -13.21 1.35
CA LYS A 335 -3.36 -14.52 0.93
C LYS A 335 -3.96 -14.46 -0.48
N LYS A 336 -4.73 -13.42 -0.81
CA LYS A 336 -5.32 -13.14 -2.14
C LYS A 336 -4.27 -12.97 -3.24
N ALA A 337 -3.10 -12.41 -2.90
CA ALA A 337 -2.04 -12.16 -3.86
C ALA A 337 -1.19 -13.41 -4.13
N ARG A 338 -1.10 -14.35 -3.16
CA ARG A 338 -0.25 -15.55 -3.23
C ARG A 338 -0.48 -16.38 -4.49
N TYR A 339 -1.74 -16.65 -4.81
CA TYR A 339 -2.07 -17.45 -5.99
C TYR A 339 -1.45 -16.85 -7.25
N ASN A 340 -1.66 -15.54 -7.47
CA ASN A 340 -1.16 -14.86 -8.65
C ASN A 340 0.39 -14.85 -8.68
N TRP A 341 1.05 -14.70 -7.53
CA TRP A 341 2.51 -14.80 -7.45
C TRP A 341 3.02 -16.22 -7.77
N PHE A 342 2.41 -17.27 -7.19
CA PHE A 342 2.79 -18.66 -7.48
C PHE A 342 2.52 -19.03 -8.93
N TYR A 343 1.38 -18.58 -9.48
CA TYR A 343 1.04 -18.79 -10.87
C TYR A 343 2.07 -18.14 -11.80
N SER A 344 2.53 -16.92 -11.50
CA SER A 344 3.59 -16.26 -12.26
C SER A 344 4.90 -17.07 -12.26
N ILE A 345 5.32 -17.57 -11.08
CA ILE A 345 6.52 -18.41 -10.97
C ILE A 345 6.32 -19.72 -11.73
N LYS A 346 5.17 -20.39 -11.59
CA LYS A 346 4.82 -21.62 -12.33
C LYS A 346 4.98 -21.39 -13.83
N GLN A 347 4.27 -20.40 -14.38
CA GLN A 347 4.27 -20.11 -15.81
C GLN A 347 5.67 -19.80 -16.33
N THR A 348 6.45 -19.02 -15.58
CA THR A 348 7.83 -18.67 -15.96
C THR A 348 8.76 -19.90 -15.94
N MET A 349 8.68 -20.73 -14.89
CA MET A 349 9.48 -21.95 -14.77
C MET A 349 9.19 -22.93 -15.91
N GLU A 350 7.91 -23.12 -16.25
CA GLU A 350 7.51 -23.98 -17.36
C GLU A 350 7.98 -23.43 -18.72
N ASN A 351 7.88 -22.12 -18.94
CA ASN A 351 8.38 -21.46 -20.15
C ASN A 351 9.90 -21.62 -20.30
N LEU A 352 10.64 -21.70 -19.19
CA LEU A 352 12.08 -21.97 -19.16
C LEU A 352 12.42 -23.48 -19.24
N GLY A 353 11.42 -24.36 -19.29
CA GLY A 353 11.61 -25.81 -19.38
C GLY A 353 11.95 -26.49 -18.05
N PHE A 354 11.66 -25.86 -16.92
CA PHE A 354 11.90 -26.42 -15.59
C PHE A 354 10.67 -27.09 -15.00
N ASP A 355 10.92 -28.12 -14.19
CA ASP A 355 9.91 -28.73 -13.35
C ASP A 355 9.52 -27.79 -12.20
N VAL A 356 8.23 -27.49 -12.10
CA VAL A 356 7.64 -26.56 -11.11
C VAL A 356 7.80 -27.07 -9.69
N GLU A 357 7.81 -28.39 -9.48
CA GLU A 357 8.02 -28.97 -8.14
C GLU A 357 9.40 -28.62 -7.59
N LYS A 358 10.39 -28.40 -8.47
CA LYS A 358 11.72 -27.95 -8.06
C LYS A 358 11.69 -26.54 -7.49
N ALA A 359 10.73 -25.68 -7.84
CA ALA A 359 10.54 -24.38 -7.20
C ALA A 359 9.89 -24.51 -5.80
N GLY A 360 9.43 -25.69 -5.41
CA GLY A 360 8.73 -25.91 -4.14
C GLY A 360 7.27 -25.45 -4.16
N ILE A 361 6.68 -25.27 -5.34
CA ILE A 361 5.24 -25.02 -5.55
C ILE A 361 4.51 -26.36 -5.52
N THR A 362 3.42 -26.44 -4.77
CA THR A 362 2.57 -27.62 -4.66
C THR A 362 1.21 -27.36 -5.27
N ILE A 363 0.44 -28.42 -5.57
CA ILE A 363 -0.93 -28.31 -6.09
C ILE A 363 -1.80 -27.38 -5.22
N LYS A 364 -1.63 -27.40 -3.89
CA LYS A 364 -2.40 -26.52 -2.97
C LYS A 364 -2.11 -25.03 -3.15
N ASP A 365 -0.91 -24.67 -3.61
CA ASP A 365 -0.54 -23.27 -3.86
C ASP A 365 -1.18 -22.71 -5.14
N ILE A 366 -1.63 -23.61 -6.03
CA ILE A 366 -2.27 -23.32 -7.32
C ILE A 366 -3.73 -23.84 -7.38
N HIS A 367 -4.25 -24.41 -6.30
CA HIS A 367 -5.65 -24.83 -6.22
C HIS A 367 -6.49 -23.62 -5.81
N PHE A 368 -7.37 -23.21 -6.71
CA PHE A 368 -8.22 -22.04 -6.57
C PHE A 368 -9.52 -22.41 -5.86
N ASP A 369 -10.00 -21.61 -4.90
CA ASP A 369 -11.41 -21.66 -4.48
C ASP A 369 -12.22 -21.12 -5.68
N GLU A 370 -13.00 -21.99 -6.32
CA GLU A 370 -13.62 -21.80 -7.65
C GLU A 370 -14.48 -20.53 -7.84
N HIS A 371 -14.70 -19.73 -6.80
CA HIS A 371 -15.73 -18.68 -6.77
C HIS A 371 -15.22 -17.26 -7.06
N ASP A 372 -13.90 -16.98 -7.06
CA ASP A 372 -13.40 -15.58 -7.05
C ASP A 372 -12.63 -15.08 -8.29
N MET A 373 -12.46 -15.87 -9.36
CA MET A 373 -11.97 -15.33 -10.64
C MET A 373 -12.64 -16.00 -11.83
N ILE A 374 -13.18 -15.15 -12.71
CA ILE A 374 -13.50 -15.52 -14.08
C ILE A 374 -12.16 -15.84 -14.76
N THR A 375 -11.78 -17.13 -14.80
CA THR A 375 -10.51 -17.60 -15.36
C THR A 375 -10.60 -17.62 -16.89
N TYR A 376 -10.25 -16.51 -17.53
CA TYR A 376 -10.34 -16.30 -18.96
C TYR A 376 -9.37 -17.13 -19.83
N ASN A 377 -8.55 -18.03 -19.27
CA ASN A 377 -7.47 -18.71 -20.01
C ASN A 377 -7.25 -20.20 -19.68
N LEU A 378 -8.27 -20.90 -19.19
CA LEU A 378 -8.22 -22.36 -19.00
C LEU A 378 -9.12 -23.05 -20.04
N LEU A 379 -8.60 -24.09 -20.69
CA LEU A 379 -9.37 -24.94 -21.60
C LEU A 379 -10.17 -25.94 -20.79
N LYS A 380 -11.49 -25.82 -20.83
CA LYS A 380 -12.40 -26.76 -20.18
C LYS A 380 -12.91 -27.76 -21.21
N LEU A 381 -12.70 -29.04 -20.95
CA LEU A 381 -13.08 -30.15 -21.83
C LEU A 381 -14.38 -30.81 -21.36
N LYS A 382 -15.13 -31.43 -22.29
CA LYS A 382 -16.40 -32.12 -22.01
C LYS A 382 -16.26 -33.27 -21.03
N ASP A 383 -15.07 -33.87 -20.94
CA ASP A 383 -14.72 -34.92 -19.98
C ASP A 383 -14.39 -34.38 -18.57
N SER A 384 -14.64 -33.09 -18.33
CA SER A 384 -14.36 -32.36 -17.09
C SER A 384 -12.88 -32.09 -16.80
N ARG A 385 -11.95 -32.43 -17.70
CA ARG A 385 -10.57 -31.97 -17.57
C ARG A 385 -10.48 -30.47 -17.80
N VAL A 386 -9.60 -29.82 -17.04
CA VAL A 386 -9.26 -28.41 -17.18
C VAL A 386 -7.77 -28.32 -17.44
N LEU A 387 -7.39 -27.77 -18.58
CA LEU A 387 -6.00 -27.67 -19.03
C LEU A 387 -5.59 -26.21 -19.13
N ASP A 388 -4.37 -25.90 -18.71
CA ASP A 388 -3.78 -24.59 -18.96
C ASP A 388 -3.14 -24.50 -20.36
N THR A 389 -2.75 -23.29 -20.78
CA THR A 389 -2.18 -23.04 -22.11
C THR A 389 -0.92 -23.86 -22.38
N ASN A 390 -0.10 -24.16 -21.38
CA ASN A 390 1.13 -24.92 -21.56
C ASN A 390 0.85 -26.42 -21.71
N GLU A 391 -0.11 -26.95 -20.95
CA GLU A 391 -0.60 -28.31 -21.12
C GLU A 391 -1.17 -28.52 -22.53
N VAL A 392 -2.01 -27.59 -23.00
CA VAL A 392 -2.57 -27.65 -24.36
C VAL A 392 -1.45 -27.59 -25.41
N LYS A 393 -0.42 -26.74 -25.25
CA LYS A 393 0.74 -26.69 -26.17
C LYS A 393 1.53 -28.00 -26.26
N ARG A 394 1.52 -28.82 -25.20
CA ARG A 394 2.20 -30.12 -25.17
C ARG A 394 1.41 -31.19 -25.91
N TYR A 395 0.08 -31.14 -25.83
CA TYR A 395 -0.79 -32.11 -26.48
C TYR A 395 -1.09 -31.77 -27.94
N VAL A 396 -1.23 -30.48 -28.28
CA VAL A 396 -1.52 -30.04 -29.65
C VAL A 396 -0.23 -29.93 -30.45
N LEU A 397 0.13 -31.01 -31.15
CA LEU A 397 1.34 -31.11 -31.98
C LEU A 397 1.06 -31.13 -33.48
N SER A 398 -0.19 -31.40 -33.87
CA SER A 398 -0.66 -31.48 -35.26
C SER A 398 -1.98 -30.72 -35.44
N VAL A 399 -2.43 -30.59 -36.70
CA VAL A 399 -3.75 -30.03 -37.03
C VAL A 399 -4.87 -30.90 -36.48
N ASP A 400 -4.72 -32.22 -36.50
CA ASP A 400 -5.72 -33.16 -36.00
C ASP A 400 -5.88 -33.02 -34.47
N ASP A 401 -4.76 -32.93 -33.73
CA ASP A 401 -4.82 -32.67 -32.29
C ASP A 401 -5.56 -31.37 -31.98
N TYR A 402 -5.33 -30.31 -32.77
CA TYR A 402 -6.04 -29.04 -32.60
C TYR A 402 -7.55 -29.20 -32.79
N VAL A 403 -7.97 -29.94 -33.82
CA VAL A 403 -9.39 -30.23 -34.07
C VAL A 403 -9.99 -31.01 -32.91
N ASP A 404 -9.33 -32.06 -32.44
CA ASP A 404 -9.79 -32.90 -31.33
C ASP A 404 -10.04 -32.06 -30.07
N PHE A 405 -9.07 -31.22 -29.68
CA PHE A 405 -9.24 -30.37 -28.50
C PHE A 405 -10.27 -29.25 -28.70
N LEU A 406 -10.38 -28.69 -29.91
CA LEU A 406 -11.41 -27.70 -30.23
C LEU A 406 -12.81 -28.33 -30.15
N GLU A 407 -13.00 -29.57 -30.61
CA GLU A 407 -14.27 -30.29 -30.52
C GLU A 407 -14.63 -30.69 -29.09
N GLU A 408 -13.65 -31.03 -28.26
CA GLU A 408 -13.81 -31.37 -26.85
C GLU A 408 -14.00 -30.14 -25.94
N GLU A 409 -13.75 -28.91 -26.42
CA GLU A 409 -13.99 -27.67 -25.67
C GLU A 409 -15.47 -27.50 -25.28
N THR A 410 -15.74 -27.12 -24.03
CA THR A 410 -17.08 -26.83 -23.51
C THR A 410 -17.54 -25.41 -23.83
N ASP A 411 -18.85 -25.17 -23.88
CA ASP A 411 -19.43 -23.86 -24.21
C ASP A 411 -19.08 -22.74 -23.20
N ASN A 412 -18.72 -23.12 -21.96
CA ASN A 412 -18.29 -22.21 -20.90
C ASN A 412 -16.75 -22.09 -20.78
N SER A 413 -16.02 -22.61 -21.76
CA SER A 413 -14.59 -22.37 -21.93
C SER A 413 -14.37 -21.02 -22.62
N HIS A 414 -13.50 -20.18 -22.05
CA HIS A 414 -13.11 -18.89 -22.64
C HIS A 414 -11.66 -18.89 -23.15
N PHE A 415 -11.08 -20.07 -23.34
CA PHE A 415 -9.67 -20.28 -23.64
C PHE A 415 -9.17 -19.46 -24.85
N ASP A 416 -7.95 -18.92 -24.71
CA ASP A 416 -7.24 -18.24 -25.77
C ASP A 416 -6.42 -19.22 -26.61
N TRP A 417 -6.88 -19.43 -27.85
CA TRP A 417 -6.25 -20.32 -28.82
C TRP A 417 -5.05 -19.69 -29.56
N GLU A 418 -4.84 -18.36 -29.46
CA GLU A 418 -3.76 -17.66 -30.16
C GLU A 418 -2.37 -18.24 -29.85
N PRO A 419 -1.97 -18.46 -28.58
CA PRO A 419 -0.67 -19.05 -28.26
C PRO A 419 -0.48 -20.47 -28.79
N ILE A 420 -1.56 -21.23 -28.94
CA ILE A 420 -1.53 -22.61 -29.47
C ILE A 420 -1.28 -22.56 -30.97
N ILE A 421 -2.03 -21.71 -31.69
CA ILE A 421 -1.90 -21.54 -33.13
C ILE A 421 -0.52 -20.99 -33.51
N ILE A 422 0.05 -20.04 -32.76
CA ILE A 422 1.43 -19.56 -33.00
C ILE A 422 2.44 -20.71 -32.89
N ASN A 423 2.34 -21.51 -31.82
CA ASN A 423 3.24 -22.66 -31.61
C ASN A 423 3.07 -23.73 -32.69
N LEU A 424 1.83 -24.04 -33.05
CA LEU A 424 1.50 -25.05 -34.05
C LEU A 424 1.95 -24.59 -35.45
N ALA A 425 1.60 -23.38 -35.87
CA ALA A 425 1.92 -22.84 -37.20
C ALA A 425 3.43 -22.80 -37.50
N ASN A 426 4.27 -22.64 -36.47
CA ASN A 426 5.73 -22.70 -36.62
C ASN A 426 6.26 -24.09 -37.00
N LYS A 427 5.51 -25.15 -36.71
CA LYS A 427 5.89 -26.55 -36.98
C LYS A 427 5.24 -27.12 -38.25
N LEU A 428 4.15 -26.51 -38.71
CA LEU A 428 3.39 -26.97 -39.87
C LEU A 428 4.08 -26.61 -41.18
N ASN A 429 3.88 -27.47 -42.18
CA ASN A 429 4.25 -27.19 -43.57
C ASN A 429 3.16 -26.37 -44.28
N TYR A 430 3.49 -25.91 -45.49
CA TYR A 430 2.60 -25.10 -46.32
C TYR A 430 1.16 -25.65 -46.46
N ARG A 431 1.01 -26.95 -46.76
CA ARG A 431 -0.31 -27.56 -47.00
C ARG A 431 -1.13 -27.64 -45.72
N GLU A 432 -0.47 -27.92 -44.61
CA GLU A 432 -1.09 -28.00 -43.29
C GLU A 432 -1.57 -26.62 -42.82
N ILE A 433 -0.85 -25.54 -43.12
CA ILE A 433 -1.29 -24.17 -42.83
C ILE A 433 -2.58 -23.83 -43.59
N LEU A 434 -2.68 -24.21 -44.87
CA LEU A 434 -3.91 -24.01 -45.64
C LEU A 434 -5.07 -24.82 -45.06
N ASN A 435 -4.84 -26.10 -44.73
CA ASN A 435 -5.85 -26.95 -44.09
C ASN A 435 -6.35 -26.33 -42.76
N LEU A 436 -5.42 -25.92 -41.90
CA LEU A 436 -5.75 -25.27 -40.62
C LEU A 436 -6.54 -23.97 -40.83
N SER A 437 -6.23 -23.19 -41.87
CA SER A 437 -6.98 -21.98 -42.19
C SER A 437 -8.43 -22.28 -42.60
N GLU A 438 -8.67 -23.35 -43.36
CA GLU A 438 -10.03 -23.76 -43.74
C GLU A 438 -10.82 -24.27 -42.53
N ILE A 439 -10.17 -25.02 -41.63
CA ILE A 439 -10.78 -25.50 -40.38
C ILE A 439 -11.23 -24.31 -39.51
N ILE A 440 -10.37 -23.31 -39.31
CA ILE A 440 -10.70 -22.13 -38.51
C ILE A 440 -11.86 -21.33 -39.13
N LEU A 441 -11.88 -21.17 -40.46
CA LEU A 441 -12.92 -20.41 -41.16
C LEU A 441 -14.28 -21.12 -41.16
N ASN A 442 -14.31 -22.45 -41.08
CA ASN A 442 -15.52 -23.25 -41.08
C ASN A 442 -15.97 -23.70 -39.67
N SER A 443 -15.28 -23.28 -38.61
CA SER A 443 -15.60 -23.68 -37.24
C SER A 443 -16.69 -22.83 -36.63
N ASP A 444 -17.81 -23.45 -36.24
CA ASP A 444 -18.90 -22.78 -35.53
C ASP A 444 -18.53 -22.39 -34.07
N LYS A 445 -17.42 -22.93 -33.54
CA LYS A 445 -16.95 -22.63 -32.18
C LYS A 445 -16.11 -21.35 -32.09
N ILE A 446 -15.60 -20.86 -33.22
CA ILE A 446 -14.71 -19.69 -33.26
C ILE A 446 -15.47 -18.53 -33.90
N ASN A 447 -15.73 -17.48 -33.13
CA ASN A 447 -16.38 -16.28 -33.67
C ASN A 447 -15.47 -15.52 -34.66
N ASP A 448 -16.08 -14.72 -35.54
CA ASP A 448 -15.38 -13.93 -36.57
C ASP A 448 -14.18 -13.14 -36.04
N ARG A 449 -14.28 -12.58 -34.82
CA ARG A 449 -13.18 -11.82 -34.21
C ARG A 449 -11.99 -12.73 -33.96
N LYS A 450 -12.17 -13.85 -33.25
CA LYS A 450 -11.10 -14.83 -33.00
C LYS A 450 -10.59 -15.41 -34.33
N SER A 451 -11.47 -15.72 -35.28
CA SER A 451 -11.08 -16.21 -36.60
C SER A 451 -10.20 -15.20 -37.35
N SER A 452 -10.53 -13.90 -37.30
CA SER A 452 -9.69 -12.84 -37.87
C SER A 452 -8.27 -12.84 -37.30
N GLU A 453 -8.15 -12.94 -35.98
CA GLU A 453 -6.86 -12.95 -35.28
C GLU A 453 -6.03 -14.19 -35.66
N LEU A 454 -6.62 -15.38 -35.59
CA LEU A 454 -5.93 -16.62 -35.93
C LEU A 454 -5.52 -16.68 -37.42
N ILE A 455 -6.39 -16.24 -38.32
CA ILE A 455 -6.09 -16.18 -39.76
C ILE A 455 -4.98 -15.17 -40.07
N SER A 456 -4.86 -14.08 -39.30
CA SER A 456 -3.75 -13.13 -39.45
C SER A 456 -2.38 -13.77 -39.16
N ILE A 457 -2.32 -14.68 -38.18
CA ILE A 457 -1.11 -15.44 -37.82
C ILE A 457 -0.73 -16.39 -38.96
N LEU A 458 -1.71 -17.12 -39.51
CA LEU A 458 -1.47 -18.02 -40.64
C LEU A 458 -1.07 -17.27 -41.92
N SER A 459 -1.67 -16.10 -42.17
CA SER A 459 -1.26 -15.19 -43.25
C SER A 459 0.21 -14.77 -43.13
N GLN A 460 0.65 -14.38 -41.93
CA GLN A 460 2.07 -14.06 -41.68
C GLN A 460 2.98 -15.28 -41.90
N ARG A 461 2.54 -16.47 -41.50
CA ARG A 461 3.32 -17.71 -41.68
C ARG A 461 3.48 -18.09 -43.15
N LEU A 462 2.44 -17.92 -43.98
CA LEU A 462 2.53 -18.11 -45.43
C LEU A 462 3.50 -17.12 -46.09
N SER A 463 3.57 -15.89 -45.57
CA SER A 463 4.57 -14.92 -46.02
C SER A 463 5.99 -15.40 -45.76
N ASP A 464 6.25 -16.10 -44.66
CA ASP A 464 7.57 -16.65 -44.34
C ASP A 464 7.97 -17.80 -45.30
N PHE A 465 6.98 -18.45 -45.93
CA PHE A 465 7.19 -19.42 -47.02
C PHE A 465 7.36 -18.77 -48.41
N ASN A 466 7.35 -17.44 -48.49
CA ASN A 466 7.32 -16.65 -49.73
C ASN A 466 6.08 -16.91 -50.63
N ASP A 467 4.97 -17.42 -50.08
CA ASP A 467 3.69 -17.52 -50.81
C ASP A 467 2.85 -16.25 -50.55
N PHE A 468 3.20 -15.19 -51.28
CA PHE A 468 2.56 -13.90 -51.11
C PHE A 468 1.11 -13.86 -51.59
N ASP A 469 0.72 -14.70 -52.56
CA ASP A 469 -0.64 -14.73 -53.09
C ASP A 469 -1.63 -15.29 -52.05
N HIS A 470 -1.32 -16.43 -51.44
CA HIS A 470 -2.15 -16.99 -50.38
C HIS A 470 -2.06 -16.17 -49.09
N ALA A 471 -0.90 -15.61 -48.77
CA ALA A 471 -0.75 -14.71 -47.63
C ALA A 471 -1.66 -13.47 -47.75
N ILE A 472 -1.71 -12.82 -48.92
CA ILE A 472 -2.63 -11.69 -49.18
C ILE A 472 -4.08 -12.15 -49.11
N LYS A 473 -4.41 -13.32 -49.67
CA LYS A 473 -5.78 -13.85 -49.64
C LYS A 473 -6.27 -14.04 -48.21
N LEU A 474 -5.49 -14.75 -47.36
CA LEU A 474 -5.81 -14.92 -45.95
C LEU A 474 -5.82 -13.60 -45.20
N GLY A 475 -4.88 -12.69 -45.48
CA GLY A 475 -4.86 -11.36 -44.87
C GLY A 475 -6.11 -10.54 -45.17
N LYS A 476 -6.64 -10.60 -46.40
CA LYS A 476 -7.91 -9.95 -46.77
C LYS A 476 -9.12 -10.61 -46.12
N ILE A 477 -9.11 -11.94 -45.96
CA ILE A 477 -10.16 -12.66 -45.23
C ILE A 477 -10.15 -12.23 -43.76
N SER A 478 -8.99 -12.22 -43.12
CA SER A 478 -8.79 -11.71 -41.76
C SER A 478 -9.30 -10.27 -41.61
N LEU A 479 -8.98 -9.39 -42.57
CA LEU A 479 -9.49 -8.01 -42.57
C LEU A 479 -11.02 -7.95 -42.65
N ASN A 480 -11.65 -8.75 -43.52
CA ASN A 480 -13.10 -8.77 -43.67
C ASN A 480 -13.82 -9.31 -42.42
N LEU A 481 -13.21 -10.26 -41.70
CA LEU A 481 -13.73 -10.82 -40.45
C LEU A 481 -13.54 -9.88 -39.25
N SER A 482 -12.52 -9.02 -39.28
CA SER A 482 -12.31 -8.02 -38.23
C SER A 482 -13.40 -6.95 -38.24
N LYS A 483 -13.60 -6.31 -37.08
CA LYS A 483 -14.59 -5.24 -36.88
C LYS A 483 -13.91 -3.88 -36.67
N PRO A 484 -14.61 -2.75 -36.85
CA PRO A 484 -14.03 -1.42 -36.66
C PRO A 484 -13.42 -1.23 -35.27
N ASN A 485 -14.08 -1.69 -34.21
CA ASN A 485 -13.53 -1.68 -32.85
C ASN A 485 -12.21 -2.48 -32.67
N GLY A 486 -11.83 -3.30 -33.67
CA GLY A 486 -10.55 -3.98 -33.77
C GLY A 486 -9.35 -3.07 -33.99
N TRP A 487 -9.54 -1.75 -34.14
CA TRP A 487 -8.47 -0.77 -34.02
C TRP A 487 -7.96 -0.60 -32.57
N GLY A 488 -8.75 -1.02 -31.57
CA GLY A 488 -8.37 -0.93 -30.15
C GLY A 488 -8.35 -2.27 -29.42
N ASN A 489 -7.96 -2.22 -28.14
CA ASN A 489 -7.80 -3.38 -27.27
C ASN A 489 -9.10 -4.20 -27.09
N TRP A 490 -10.24 -3.54 -26.91
CA TRP A 490 -11.54 -4.21 -26.72
C TRP A 490 -11.96 -5.07 -27.92
N GLY A 491 -11.57 -4.67 -29.14
CA GLY A 491 -11.79 -5.44 -30.36
C GLY A 491 -10.72 -6.51 -30.63
N GLY A 492 -9.89 -6.84 -29.64
CA GLY A 492 -8.79 -7.81 -29.76
C GLY A 492 -7.65 -7.35 -30.66
N ARG A 493 -7.60 -6.05 -30.99
CA ARG A 493 -6.69 -5.48 -32.00
C ARG A 493 -6.76 -6.20 -33.36
N SER A 494 -7.87 -6.88 -33.65
CA SER A 494 -8.04 -7.74 -34.83
C SER A 494 -7.79 -7.01 -36.15
N ARG A 495 -8.18 -5.72 -36.25
CA ARG A 495 -7.95 -4.88 -37.42
C ARG A 495 -6.46 -4.54 -37.58
N ILE A 496 -5.78 -4.18 -36.49
CA ILE A 496 -4.32 -3.93 -36.48
C ILE A 496 -3.58 -5.21 -36.88
N LYS A 497 -3.92 -6.37 -36.29
CA LYS A 497 -3.31 -7.68 -36.61
C LYS A 497 -3.48 -8.04 -38.09
N ALA A 498 -4.67 -7.86 -38.65
CA ALA A 498 -4.94 -8.09 -40.07
C ALA A 498 -4.09 -7.19 -40.99
N PHE A 499 -3.99 -5.88 -40.67
CA PHE A 499 -3.15 -4.97 -41.44
C PHE A 499 -1.66 -5.24 -41.27
N ASN A 500 -1.19 -5.63 -40.08
CA ASN A 500 0.18 -6.08 -39.87
C ASN A 500 0.52 -7.25 -40.80
N ALA A 501 -0.36 -8.26 -40.91
CA ALA A 501 -0.18 -9.38 -41.82
C ALA A 501 -0.12 -8.94 -43.30
N LEU A 502 -1.06 -8.10 -43.72
CA LEU A 502 -1.13 -7.60 -45.10
C LEU A 502 0.07 -6.73 -45.50
N ILE A 503 0.49 -5.82 -44.61
CA ILE A 503 1.59 -4.88 -44.85
C ILE A 503 2.94 -5.60 -44.85
N LYS A 504 3.11 -6.64 -44.03
CA LYS A 504 4.30 -7.51 -44.06
C LYS A 504 4.50 -8.15 -45.45
N VAL A 505 3.41 -8.48 -46.14
CA VAL A 505 3.46 -9.05 -47.50
C VAL A 505 3.69 -7.99 -48.58
N ASN A 506 2.88 -6.91 -48.59
CA ASN A 506 2.98 -5.87 -49.62
C ASN A 506 2.62 -4.49 -49.08
N LYS A 507 3.64 -3.76 -48.61
CA LYS A 507 3.50 -2.39 -48.07
C LYS A 507 2.83 -1.43 -49.05
N ASN A 508 3.26 -1.43 -50.31
CA ASN A 508 2.81 -0.47 -51.33
C ASN A 508 1.31 -0.61 -51.64
N GLN A 509 0.80 -1.83 -51.70
CA GLN A 509 -0.60 -2.09 -51.97
C GLN A 509 -1.48 -1.91 -50.72
N CYS A 510 -0.97 -2.32 -49.55
CA CYS A 510 -1.79 -2.44 -48.35
C CYS A 510 -1.85 -1.16 -47.50
N ARG A 511 -0.84 -0.29 -47.53
CA ARG A 511 -0.87 1.01 -46.83
C ARG A 511 -2.01 1.94 -47.30
N PRO A 512 -2.23 2.14 -48.61
CA PRO A 512 -3.38 2.91 -49.10
C PRO A 512 -4.73 2.31 -48.71
N LEU A 513 -4.83 0.97 -48.66
CA LEU A 513 -6.03 0.28 -48.19
C LEU A 513 -6.28 0.54 -46.71
N MET A 514 -5.23 0.39 -45.88
CA MET A 514 -5.26 0.67 -44.45
C MET A 514 -5.76 2.09 -44.16
N TYR A 515 -5.16 3.10 -44.80
CA TYR A 515 -5.54 4.50 -44.63
C TYR A 515 -7.01 4.74 -44.98
N ARG A 516 -7.48 4.21 -46.12
CA ARG A 516 -8.90 4.34 -46.52
C ARG A 516 -9.84 3.64 -45.55
N THR A 517 -9.47 2.46 -45.04
CA THR A 517 -10.27 1.73 -44.06
C THR A 517 -10.37 2.51 -42.75
N LEU A 518 -9.26 3.04 -42.25
CA LEU A 518 -9.25 3.86 -41.03
C LEU A 518 -10.14 5.10 -41.19
N VAL A 519 -9.95 5.87 -42.28
CA VAL A 519 -10.77 7.07 -42.56
C VAL A 519 -12.26 6.73 -42.67
N ASN A 520 -12.61 5.61 -43.32
CA ASN A 520 -13.99 5.18 -43.41
C ASN A 520 -14.58 4.73 -42.07
N ASP A 521 -13.80 4.06 -41.23
CA ASP A 521 -14.26 3.64 -39.90
C ASP A 521 -14.49 4.87 -38.99
N ILE A 522 -13.63 5.89 -39.05
CA ILE A 522 -13.80 7.17 -38.32
C ILE A 522 -15.00 7.95 -38.86
N LYS A 523 -15.06 8.20 -40.18
CA LYS A 523 -16.09 9.05 -40.81
C LYS A 523 -17.51 8.52 -40.60
N ASN A 524 -17.67 7.21 -40.51
CA ASN A 524 -18.97 6.58 -40.29
C ASN A 524 -19.29 6.37 -38.80
N SER A 525 -18.54 7.01 -37.89
CA SER A 525 -18.67 6.88 -36.43
C SER A 525 -18.68 5.42 -35.96
N LYS A 526 -17.93 4.54 -36.65
CA LYS A 526 -17.80 3.12 -36.29
C LYS A 526 -16.74 2.90 -35.23
N ILE A 527 -15.85 3.88 -35.03
CA ILE A 527 -14.90 3.98 -33.93
C ILE A 527 -14.91 5.41 -33.38
N ASP A 528 -14.64 5.56 -32.10
CA ASP A 528 -14.41 6.86 -31.48
C ASP A 528 -12.97 7.33 -31.68
N ALA A 529 -12.75 8.65 -31.56
CA ALA A 529 -11.42 9.23 -31.64
C ALA A 529 -10.50 8.74 -30.51
N LYS A 530 -11.06 8.47 -29.32
CA LYS A 530 -10.33 7.94 -28.16
C LYS A 530 -9.61 6.64 -28.47
N THR A 531 -10.26 5.72 -29.19
CA THR A 531 -9.67 4.44 -29.62
C THR A 531 -8.46 4.66 -30.52
N VAL A 532 -8.54 5.62 -31.44
CA VAL A 532 -7.42 5.97 -32.32
C VAL A 532 -6.27 6.58 -31.51
N THR A 533 -6.57 7.54 -30.63
CA THR A 533 -5.62 8.18 -29.71
C THR A 533 -4.83 7.16 -28.89
N LEU A 534 -5.51 6.25 -28.20
CA LEU A 534 -4.89 5.24 -27.34
C LEU A 534 -4.03 4.22 -28.10
N ASN A 535 -4.16 4.11 -29.42
CA ASN A 535 -3.45 3.16 -30.26
C ASN A 535 -2.66 3.86 -31.39
N LEU A 536 -2.38 5.15 -31.23
CA LEU A 536 -1.83 5.99 -32.30
C LEU A 536 -0.48 5.47 -32.80
N GLY A 537 0.41 5.05 -31.90
CA GLY A 537 1.73 4.51 -32.25
C GLY A 537 1.63 3.26 -33.15
N ASP A 538 0.76 2.31 -32.78
CA ASP A 538 0.54 1.10 -33.58
C ASP A 538 -0.07 1.41 -34.95
N ILE A 539 -1.01 2.35 -35.00
CA ILE A 539 -1.66 2.79 -36.24
C ILE A 539 -0.65 3.48 -37.16
N LEU A 540 0.18 4.36 -36.63
CA LEU A 540 1.21 5.06 -37.39
C LEU A 540 2.29 4.11 -37.91
N GLY A 541 2.71 3.12 -37.12
CA GLY A 541 3.65 2.08 -37.56
C GLY A 541 3.14 1.22 -38.73
N LEU A 542 1.83 1.13 -38.92
CA LEU A 542 1.25 0.52 -40.12
C LEU A 542 1.34 1.47 -41.34
N LEU A 543 1.17 2.78 -41.13
CA LEU A 543 1.13 3.78 -42.20
C LEU A 543 2.52 4.11 -42.76
N THR A 544 3.56 4.10 -41.92
CA THR A 544 4.93 4.49 -42.30
C THR A 544 5.97 3.58 -41.64
N ASP A 545 7.14 3.46 -42.26
CA ASP A 545 8.28 2.75 -41.66
C ASP A 545 9.04 3.62 -40.65
N GLU A 546 9.04 4.94 -40.88
CA GLU A 546 9.65 5.94 -39.99
C GLU A 546 8.56 6.88 -39.52
N ILE A 547 8.36 6.94 -38.21
CA ILE A 547 7.35 7.79 -37.57
C ILE A 547 7.97 9.17 -37.33
N PRO A 548 7.39 10.28 -37.85
CA PRO A 548 7.93 11.62 -37.67
C PRO A 548 7.62 12.14 -36.24
N ILE A 549 8.35 11.63 -35.25
CA ILE A 549 8.11 11.88 -33.82
C ILE A 549 8.01 13.37 -33.51
N LYS A 550 8.90 14.20 -34.08
CA LYS A 550 8.90 15.65 -33.82
C LYS A 550 7.61 16.34 -34.27
N ASP A 551 7.15 16.04 -35.49
CA ASP A 551 5.95 16.67 -36.05
C ASP A 551 4.70 16.20 -35.30
N ILE A 552 4.65 14.91 -34.94
CA ILE A 552 3.56 14.35 -34.12
C ILE A 552 3.56 14.97 -32.73
N TRP A 553 4.72 15.14 -32.11
CA TRP A 553 4.84 15.76 -30.79
C TRP A 553 4.33 17.21 -30.81
N GLN A 554 4.58 17.98 -31.87
CA GLN A 554 4.05 19.34 -31.98
C GLN A 554 2.51 19.37 -31.97
N GLU A 555 1.87 18.43 -32.66
CA GLU A 555 0.41 18.30 -32.65
C GLU A 555 -0.11 17.83 -31.28
N ILE A 556 0.60 16.90 -30.62
CA ILE A 556 0.26 16.42 -29.28
C ILE A 556 0.41 17.54 -28.25
N ASP A 557 1.52 18.29 -28.25
CA ASP A 557 1.78 19.41 -27.35
C ASP A 557 0.72 20.49 -27.51
N HIS A 558 0.37 20.85 -28.76
CA HIS A 558 -0.73 21.78 -29.02
C HIS A 558 -2.08 21.27 -28.49
N HIS A 559 -2.37 19.98 -28.69
CA HIS A 559 -3.58 19.36 -28.15
C HIS A 559 -3.62 19.36 -26.62
N ILE A 560 -2.49 19.11 -25.96
CA ILE A 560 -2.35 19.15 -24.50
C ILE A 560 -2.56 20.58 -23.98
N GLN A 561 -1.98 21.59 -24.63
CA GLN A 561 -2.21 22.98 -24.26
C GLN A 561 -3.71 23.31 -24.26
N ILE A 562 -4.44 22.94 -25.32
CA ILE A 562 -5.89 23.14 -25.40
C ILE A 562 -6.64 22.33 -24.32
N LEU A 563 -6.23 21.08 -24.05
CA LEU A 563 -6.82 20.25 -23.00
C LEU A 563 -6.75 20.92 -21.62
N PHE A 564 -5.67 21.64 -21.33
CA PHE A 564 -5.44 22.26 -20.02
C PHE A 564 -5.79 23.76 -19.95
N GLU A 565 -6.11 24.42 -21.07
CA GLU A 565 -6.56 25.82 -21.12
C GLU A 565 -7.81 26.07 -20.25
N SER A 566 -8.71 25.09 -20.17
CA SER A 566 -9.97 25.18 -19.43
C SER A 566 -9.86 24.85 -17.93
N TYR A 567 -8.71 24.33 -17.48
CA TYR A 567 -8.50 23.98 -16.09
C TYR A 567 -8.15 25.23 -15.27
N PRO A 568 -8.78 25.44 -14.09
CA PRO A 568 -8.48 26.59 -13.25
C PRO A 568 -6.99 26.65 -12.88
N SER A 569 -6.44 27.86 -12.86
CA SER A 569 -5.13 28.10 -12.26
C SER A 569 -5.30 28.10 -10.74
N HIS A 570 -4.92 27.01 -10.10
CA HIS A 570 -4.77 26.97 -8.64
C HIS A 570 -3.32 27.28 -8.29
N ASP A 571 -3.11 27.99 -7.18
CA ASP A 571 -1.80 28.14 -6.56
C ASP A 571 -1.39 26.79 -5.96
N LEU A 572 -0.92 25.88 -6.82
CA LEU A 572 -0.34 24.61 -6.42
C LEU A 572 1.19 24.79 -6.32
N GLU A 573 1.80 24.13 -5.34
CA GLU A 573 3.27 24.05 -5.26
C GLU A 573 3.80 23.41 -6.54
N SER A 574 4.60 24.16 -7.30
CA SER A 574 5.24 23.66 -8.51
C SER A 574 6.33 22.67 -8.17
N PHE A 575 6.33 21.51 -8.83
CA PHE A 575 7.45 20.57 -8.73
C PHE A 575 8.72 21.18 -9.35
N GLU A 576 9.84 21.06 -8.65
CA GLU A 576 11.16 21.41 -9.17
C GLU A 576 12.16 20.31 -8.79
N PHE A 577 13.06 19.97 -9.71
CA PHE A 577 14.15 19.06 -9.39
C PHE A 577 15.23 19.78 -8.59
N VAL A 578 15.76 19.10 -7.59
CA VAL A 578 16.99 19.51 -6.92
C VAL A 578 18.16 19.12 -7.81
N ASN A 579 19.02 20.10 -8.13
CA ASN A 579 20.26 19.86 -8.87
C ASN A 579 21.13 18.87 -8.10
N LEU A 580 21.30 17.69 -8.67
CA LEU A 580 22.29 16.71 -8.24
C LEU A 580 23.57 16.99 -9.04
N GLU A 581 24.74 16.88 -8.40
CA GLU A 581 26.01 16.91 -9.13
C GLU A 581 26.00 15.85 -10.25
N ASP A 582 26.69 16.11 -11.37
CA ASP A 582 26.71 15.29 -12.60
C ASP A 582 27.36 13.89 -12.42
N GLU A 583 26.94 13.13 -11.41
CA GLU A 583 27.31 11.72 -11.27
C GLU A 583 26.46 10.87 -12.22
N ILE A 584 27.10 9.88 -12.84
CA ILE A 584 26.42 8.89 -13.67
C ILE A 584 25.47 8.08 -12.76
N THR A 585 24.17 8.31 -12.89
CA THR A 585 23.13 7.60 -12.14
C THR A 585 22.74 6.32 -12.85
N THR A 586 22.84 5.18 -12.17
CA THR A 586 22.42 3.88 -12.72
C THR A 586 21.06 3.46 -12.15
N PRO A 587 20.27 2.64 -12.86
CA PRO A 587 19.04 2.06 -12.31
C PRO A 587 19.24 1.35 -10.96
N SER A 588 20.36 0.64 -10.82
CA SER A 588 20.73 -0.06 -9.58
C SER A 588 21.04 0.91 -8.44
N ASN A 589 21.71 2.04 -8.71
CA ASN A 589 21.95 3.08 -7.69
C ASN A 589 20.63 3.68 -7.20
N ALA A 590 19.72 4.03 -8.12
CA ALA A 590 18.43 4.61 -7.75
C ALA A 590 17.57 3.62 -6.93
N LEU A 591 17.57 2.32 -7.28
CA LEU A 591 16.90 1.32 -6.45
C LEU A 591 17.59 1.13 -5.08
N MET A 592 18.91 1.25 -5.00
CA MET A 592 19.65 1.19 -3.73
C MET A 592 19.30 2.38 -2.84
N ASP A 593 19.27 3.58 -3.40
CA ASP A 593 18.94 4.81 -2.70
C ASP A 593 17.47 4.81 -2.26
N LEU A 594 16.55 4.23 -3.04
CA LEU A 594 15.17 3.98 -2.61
C LEU A 594 15.14 3.11 -1.34
N VAL A 595 15.88 2.00 -1.33
CA VAL A 595 15.97 1.08 -0.18
C VAL A 595 16.60 1.78 1.01
N LEU A 596 17.66 2.57 0.83
CA LEU A 596 18.30 3.31 1.91
C LEU A 596 17.38 4.41 2.46
N GLY A 597 16.65 5.12 1.60
CA GLY A 597 15.62 6.08 2.00
C GLY A 597 14.54 5.45 2.88
N CYS A 598 14.23 4.17 2.67
CA CYS A 598 13.31 3.43 3.53
C CYS A 598 13.82 3.15 4.95
N LEU A 599 15.11 3.30 5.25
CA LEU A 599 15.65 3.04 6.60
C LEU A 599 14.98 3.91 7.68
N ASN A 600 14.66 5.17 7.36
CA ASN A 600 14.00 6.11 8.26
C ASN A 600 12.48 6.16 8.09
N HIS A 601 11.90 5.21 7.34
CA HIS A 601 10.47 5.21 7.09
C HIS A 601 9.68 5.07 8.41
N PRO A 602 8.63 5.88 8.66
CA PRO A 602 7.91 5.89 9.93
C PRO A 602 7.17 4.59 10.23
N ILE A 603 6.77 3.85 9.19
CA ILE A 603 6.24 2.49 9.31
C ILE A 603 7.37 1.51 9.55
N ARG A 604 7.33 0.89 10.74
CA ARG A 604 8.31 -0.06 11.24
C ARG A 604 8.64 -1.17 10.24
N PHE A 605 7.63 -1.79 9.64
CA PHE A 605 7.83 -2.89 8.70
C PHE A 605 8.68 -2.50 7.48
N ILE A 606 8.51 -1.28 6.96
CA ILE A 606 9.28 -0.80 5.79
C ILE A 606 10.74 -0.54 6.20
N SER A 607 10.95 0.11 7.35
CA SER A 607 12.29 0.31 7.92
C SER A 607 13.00 -1.01 8.22
N GLU A 608 12.34 -1.97 8.86
CA GLU A 608 12.90 -3.31 9.13
C GLU A 608 13.23 -4.06 7.83
N SER A 609 12.40 -3.93 6.80
CA SER A 609 12.64 -4.54 5.49
C SER A 609 13.88 -3.94 4.81
N ALA A 610 14.04 -2.62 4.88
CA ALA A 610 15.25 -1.93 4.39
C ALA A 610 16.50 -2.37 5.15
N ILE A 611 16.43 -2.48 6.49
CA ILE A 611 17.51 -3.00 7.33
C ILE A 611 17.91 -4.42 6.89
N GLN A 612 16.93 -5.31 6.69
CA GLN A 612 17.17 -6.68 6.25
C GLN A 612 17.83 -6.73 4.86
N ILE A 613 17.33 -5.95 3.89
CA ILE A 613 17.92 -5.88 2.55
C ILE A 613 19.38 -5.41 2.63
N CYS A 614 19.65 -4.32 3.35
CA CYS A 614 21.00 -3.78 3.50
C CYS A 614 21.95 -4.78 4.18
N ALA A 615 21.49 -5.45 5.22
CA ALA A 615 22.27 -6.45 5.93
C ALA A 615 22.58 -7.67 5.05
N ASP A 616 21.59 -8.19 4.32
CA ASP A 616 21.78 -9.30 3.38
C ASP A 616 22.78 -8.94 2.27
N LEU A 617 22.72 -7.72 1.72
CA LEU A 617 23.67 -7.24 0.72
C LEU A 617 25.10 -7.13 1.28
N LEU A 618 25.26 -6.58 2.49
CA LEU A 618 26.57 -6.47 3.16
C LEU A 618 27.17 -7.84 3.48
N ILE A 619 26.39 -8.79 3.99
CA ILE A 619 26.83 -10.17 4.24
C ILE A 619 27.36 -10.80 2.96
N ASN A 620 26.65 -10.58 1.85
CA ASN A 620 27.03 -11.06 0.53
C ASN A 620 28.21 -10.29 -0.10
N GLY A 621 28.76 -9.27 0.57
CA GLY A 621 29.93 -8.51 0.12
C GLY A 621 29.65 -7.62 -1.09
N ASP A 622 28.41 -7.14 -1.24
CA ASP A 622 28.04 -6.23 -2.32
C ASP A 622 28.77 -4.88 -2.15
N LEU A 623 29.47 -4.42 -3.19
CA LEU A 623 30.27 -3.19 -3.15
C LEU A 623 29.41 -1.92 -3.29
N MET A 624 28.23 -2.03 -3.91
CA MET A 624 27.33 -0.89 -4.11
C MET A 624 26.76 -0.44 -2.77
N ILE A 625 26.24 -1.38 -1.96
CA ILE A 625 25.73 -1.05 -0.62
C ILE A 625 26.83 -0.44 0.28
N GLN A 626 28.09 -0.86 0.14
CA GLN A 626 29.20 -0.28 0.91
C GLN A 626 29.41 1.20 0.59
N ARG A 627 29.35 1.55 -0.70
CA ARG A 627 29.46 2.94 -1.16
C ARG A 627 28.24 3.76 -0.77
N SER A 628 27.03 3.26 -1.01
CA SER A 628 25.80 4.00 -0.70
C SER A 628 25.62 4.22 0.80
N ILE A 629 25.91 3.23 1.65
CA ILE A 629 25.96 3.43 3.11
C ILE A 629 26.97 4.52 3.48
N ASN A 630 28.10 4.59 2.79
CA ASN A 630 29.10 5.61 3.07
C ASN A 630 28.57 7.04 2.79
N GLU A 631 27.65 7.22 1.86
CA GLU A 631 27.02 8.52 1.64
C GLU A 631 25.94 8.83 2.69
N PHE A 632 25.05 7.87 2.96
CA PHE A 632 23.93 8.07 3.90
C PHE A 632 24.35 8.19 5.37
N PHE A 633 25.49 7.62 5.76
CA PHE A 633 26.00 7.66 7.15
C PHE A 633 26.50 9.06 7.60
N LYS A 634 26.30 10.11 6.80
CA LYS A 634 26.62 11.50 7.18
C LYS A 634 25.51 12.11 8.04
N ASP A 635 24.26 11.69 7.82
CA ASP A 635 23.10 12.17 8.56
C ASP A 635 22.88 11.37 9.84
N GLU A 636 22.51 12.04 10.93
CA GLU A 636 22.35 11.41 12.25
C GLU A 636 21.23 10.37 12.25
N SER A 637 20.11 10.66 11.59
CA SER A 637 18.95 9.77 11.59
C SER A 637 19.25 8.48 10.82
N PHE A 638 19.88 8.57 9.66
CA PHE A 638 20.32 7.40 8.91
C PHE A 638 21.42 6.62 9.65
N SER A 639 22.32 7.32 10.36
CA SER A 639 23.38 6.68 11.15
C SER A 639 22.83 5.76 12.23
N GLU A 640 21.74 6.14 12.92
CA GLU A 640 21.05 5.27 13.89
C GLU A 640 20.65 3.94 13.23
N GLN A 641 20.00 3.98 12.06
CA GLN A 641 19.51 2.78 11.38
C GLN A 641 20.63 1.95 10.72
N ILE A 642 21.64 2.61 10.15
CA ILE A 642 22.78 1.92 9.55
C ILE A 642 23.58 1.16 10.62
N LEU A 643 23.71 1.70 11.83
CA LEU A 643 24.38 1.00 12.93
C LEU A 643 23.63 -0.27 13.35
N ILE A 644 22.30 -0.29 13.25
CA ILE A 644 21.49 -1.51 13.42
C ILE A 644 21.89 -2.58 12.40
N VAL A 645 21.98 -2.18 11.12
CA VAL A 645 22.43 -3.06 10.03
C VAL A 645 23.82 -3.62 10.35
N MET A 646 24.77 -2.76 10.72
CA MET A 646 26.14 -3.18 11.02
C MET A 646 26.22 -4.09 12.26
N ASP A 647 25.44 -3.82 13.32
CA ASP A 647 25.38 -4.66 14.52
C ASP A 647 24.94 -6.08 14.15
N ALA A 648 23.83 -6.20 13.40
CA ALA A 648 23.32 -7.49 12.91
C ALA A 648 24.33 -8.23 12.00
N VAL A 649 24.94 -7.53 11.03
CA VAL A 649 25.94 -8.10 10.12
C VAL A 649 27.17 -8.59 10.89
N SER A 650 27.64 -7.82 11.87
CA SER A 650 28.83 -8.17 12.63
C SER A 650 28.67 -9.41 13.52
N LEU A 651 27.43 -9.79 13.89
CA LEU A 651 27.17 -11.06 14.57
C LEU A 651 27.34 -12.27 13.66
N LYS A 652 27.20 -12.11 12.34
CA LYS A 652 27.45 -13.16 11.34
C LYS A 652 28.91 -13.19 10.93
N ASP A 653 29.47 -12.03 10.57
CA ASP A 653 30.85 -11.89 10.15
C ASP A 653 31.35 -10.45 10.45
N PRO A 654 32.12 -10.25 11.53
CA PRO A 654 32.68 -8.94 11.88
C PRO A 654 33.54 -8.32 10.78
N PHE A 655 34.16 -9.11 9.89
CA PHE A 655 35.03 -8.57 8.85
C PHE A 655 34.25 -7.80 7.77
N LYS A 656 32.95 -8.09 7.60
CA LYS A 656 32.09 -7.42 6.60
C LYS A 656 31.87 -5.94 6.88
N ILE A 657 31.95 -5.53 8.15
CA ILE A 657 31.84 -4.12 8.54
C ILE A 657 33.20 -3.42 8.63
N GLY A 658 34.31 -4.12 8.35
CA GLY A 658 35.67 -3.58 8.45
C GLY A 658 35.93 -2.39 7.52
N PHE A 659 35.22 -2.30 6.38
CA PHE A 659 35.27 -1.17 5.45
C PHE A 659 34.92 0.17 6.13
N PHE A 660 34.06 0.15 7.16
CA PHE A 660 33.57 1.34 7.85
C PHE A 660 34.38 1.71 9.10
N ARG A 661 35.55 1.10 9.30
CA ARG A 661 36.40 1.27 10.49
C ARG A 661 36.57 2.73 10.93
N GLU A 662 37.04 3.59 10.03
CA GLU A 662 37.34 4.99 10.36
C GLU A 662 36.08 5.75 10.78
N LYS A 663 34.94 5.46 10.13
CA LYS A 663 33.65 6.04 10.48
C LYS A 663 33.17 5.58 11.85
N LEU A 664 33.30 4.29 12.18
CA LEU A 664 32.93 3.78 13.50
C LEU A 664 33.79 4.41 14.61
N ILE A 665 35.09 4.61 14.36
CA ILE A 665 35.99 5.28 15.31
C ILE A 665 35.56 6.75 15.52
N PHE A 666 35.18 7.45 14.45
CA PHE A 666 34.69 8.82 14.55
C PHE A 666 33.31 8.91 15.23
N SER A 667 32.37 8.03 14.89
CA SER A 667 31.02 8.00 15.47
C SER A 667 31.01 7.61 16.94
N ASN A 668 32.06 6.98 17.44
CA ASN A 668 32.25 6.71 18.86
C ASN A 668 32.48 7.99 19.71
N THR A 669 32.53 9.18 19.10
CA THR A 669 32.48 10.48 19.81
C THR A 669 31.24 11.31 19.46
N SER A 670 30.21 10.71 18.86
CA SER A 670 28.94 11.39 18.53
C SER A 670 28.27 11.96 19.79
N SER A 671 27.54 13.08 19.67
CA SER A 671 26.69 13.59 20.75
C SER A 671 25.41 12.76 20.95
N ASN A 672 25.09 11.85 20.04
CA ASN A 672 23.98 10.92 20.19
C ASN A 672 24.44 9.62 20.86
N TYR A 673 23.92 9.31 22.06
CA TYR A 673 24.30 8.15 22.86
C TYR A 673 24.17 6.83 22.12
N TYR A 674 23.10 6.66 21.35
CA TYR A 674 22.88 5.43 20.61
C TYR A 674 23.98 5.20 19.56
N ILE A 675 24.29 6.24 18.76
CA ILE A 675 25.35 6.18 17.76
C ILE A 675 26.70 5.91 18.43
N ARG A 676 27.01 6.66 19.50
CA ARG A 676 28.24 6.52 20.28
C ARG A 676 28.41 5.10 20.81
N ARG A 677 27.37 4.57 21.46
CA ARG A 677 27.37 3.27 22.13
C ARG A 677 27.52 2.12 21.15
N ILE A 678 26.69 2.08 20.10
CA ILE A 678 26.74 0.99 19.11
C ILE A 678 28.05 1.03 18.32
N SER A 679 28.54 2.21 17.95
CA SER A 679 29.84 2.35 17.28
C SER A 679 30.98 1.82 18.15
N GLY A 680 30.97 2.10 19.45
CA GLY A 680 31.93 1.55 20.41
C GLY A 680 31.88 0.02 20.55
N ILE A 681 30.67 -0.57 20.56
CA ILE A 681 30.48 -2.03 20.55
C ILE A 681 31.05 -2.64 19.27
N LEU A 682 30.74 -2.05 18.11
CA LEU A 682 31.22 -2.52 16.82
C LEU A 682 32.75 -2.40 16.71
N CYS A 683 33.33 -1.27 17.15
CA CYS A 683 34.77 -1.08 17.21
C CYS A 683 35.47 -2.19 18.00
N LYS A 684 34.94 -2.55 19.18
CA LYS A 684 35.47 -3.66 19.98
C LYS A 684 35.42 -4.99 19.21
N ARG A 685 34.31 -5.29 18.51
CA ARG A 685 34.17 -6.52 17.72
C ARG A 685 35.17 -6.62 16.55
N ILE A 686 35.52 -5.50 15.91
CA ILE A 686 36.51 -5.46 14.82
C ILE A 686 37.93 -5.12 15.26
N GLY A 687 38.20 -5.06 16.57
CA GLY A 687 39.53 -4.81 17.14
C GLY A 687 40.06 -3.38 16.96
N CYS A 688 39.17 -2.38 16.97
CA CYS A 688 39.53 -0.95 16.86
C CYS A 688 39.65 -0.28 18.23
N LYS A 689 40.46 0.77 18.30
CA LYS A 689 40.57 1.61 19.50
C LYS A 689 39.38 2.55 19.59
N VAL A 690 38.82 2.65 20.78
CA VAL A 690 37.70 3.53 21.15
C VAL A 690 38.29 4.86 21.64
N ASN A 691 37.84 5.97 21.08
CA ASN A 691 38.22 7.31 21.53
C ASN A 691 37.42 7.69 22.79
N ASN A 692 38.06 8.44 23.71
CA ASN A 692 37.36 8.98 24.86
C ASN A 692 36.75 10.35 24.48
N PRO A 693 35.48 10.62 24.79
CA PRO A 693 34.86 11.92 24.58
C PRO A 693 35.51 12.98 25.48
N THR A 694 35.39 14.24 25.06
CA THR A 694 35.85 15.40 25.84
C THR A 694 34.84 15.76 26.89
N ARG A 695 35.31 16.06 28.11
CA ARG A 695 34.49 16.59 29.20
C ARG A 695 33.83 17.93 28.80
N ILE A 696 32.59 18.12 29.21
CA ILE A 696 31.83 19.37 29.00
C ILE A 696 31.31 19.94 30.33
N ASP A 697 31.02 21.24 30.33
CA ASP A 697 30.23 21.87 31.40
C ASP A 697 28.73 21.70 31.09
N LEU A 698 27.95 21.30 32.09
CA LEU A 698 26.53 21.07 31.91
C LEU A 698 25.74 22.39 31.75
N PRO A 699 24.72 22.43 30.87
CA PRO A 699 23.78 23.53 30.76
C PRO A 699 23.14 23.97 32.10
N LYS A 700 22.91 25.27 32.28
CA LYS A 700 22.33 25.81 33.54
C LYS A 700 20.93 25.29 33.88
N ILE A 701 20.22 24.68 32.93
CA ILE A 701 18.87 24.17 33.15
C ILE A 701 18.83 23.03 34.18
N TYR A 702 19.91 22.25 34.27
CA TYR A 702 20.03 21.16 35.25
C TYR A 702 20.00 21.68 36.70
N ASP A 703 20.43 22.93 36.93
CA ASP A 703 20.47 23.55 38.26
C ASP A 703 19.27 24.47 38.56
N LYS A 704 18.28 24.56 37.66
CA LYS A 704 17.07 25.37 37.88
C LYS A 704 16.09 24.65 38.82
N THR A 705 15.32 25.42 39.58
CA THR A 705 14.19 24.91 40.37
C THR A 705 12.89 25.19 39.63
N PHE A 706 12.11 24.15 39.37
CA PHE A 706 10.78 24.22 38.78
C PHE A 706 9.72 23.92 39.87
N PRO A 707 8.49 24.45 39.75
CA PRO A 707 7.42 24.13 40.70
C PRO A 707 7.05 22.65 40.65
N ASP A 708 6.79 22.05 41.82
CA ASP A 708 6.28 20.67 41.92
C ASP A 708 4.87 20.61 41.32
N LEU A 709 4.75 20.09 40.10
CA LEU A 709 3.47 19.76 39.49
C LEU A 709 3.19 18.27 39.74
N ASN A 710 1.98 17.95 40.21
CA ASN A 710 1.53 16.57 40.36
C ASN A 710 1.28 15.99 38.96
N VAL A 711 2.30 15.36 38.38
CA VAL A 711 2.27 14.75 37.03
C VAL A 711 1.09 13.77 36.84
N PHE A 712 0.60 13.18 37.93
CA PHE A 712 -0.50 12.21 37.92
C PHE A 712 -1.91 12.80 37.75
N ASP A 713 -2.11 14.10 37.99
CA ASP A 713 -3.45 14.72 37.81
C ASP A 713 -3.75 15.06 36.34
N PHE A 714 -2.72 15.09 35.47
CA PHE A 714 -2.82 15.54 34.07
C PHE A 714 -2.94 14.39 33.06
N ILE A 715 -2.37 13.21 33.34
CA ILE A 715 -2.29 12.10 32.37
C ILE A 715 -3.51 11.16 32.51
N ASN A 716 -4.68 11.67 32.11
CA ASN A 716 -5.87 10.87 31.81
C ASN A 716 -6.35 11.21 30.38
N ILE A 717 -5.39 11.28 29.45
CA ILE A 717 -5.66 11.68 28.08
C ILE A 717 -6.09 10.43 27.31
N ASP A 718 -7.39 10.19 27.24
CA ASP A 718 -7.99 9.26 26.28
C ASP A 718 -7.80 9.84 24.87
N ILE A 719 -6.64 9.59 24.26
CA ILE A 719 -6.43 9.89 22.83
C ILE A 719 -7.14 8.78 22.04
N PRO A 720 -8.21 9.09 21.28
CA PRO A 720 -8.90 8.07 20.53
C PRO A 720 -7.96 7.40 19.52
N ASN A 721 -8.03 6.07 19.42
CA ASN A 721 -7.21 5.31 18.47
C ASN A 721 -7.28 5.91 17.06
N GLY A 722 -6.12 6.23 16.49
CA GLY A 722 -6.00 6.76 15.13
C GLY A 722 -6.00 8.29 15.01
N GLN A 723 -6.06 9.05 16.10
CA GLN A 723 -5.90 10.51 16.06
C GLN A 723 -4.44 10.95 16.28
N PRO A 724 -4.03 12.10 15.71
CA PRO A 724 -2.74 12.73 16.01
C PRO A 724 -2.58 13.05 17.49
N LEU A 725 -1.35 12.99 17.99
CA LEU A 725 -1.04 13.47 19.33
C LEU A 725 -1.31 14.99 19.43
N PRO A 726 -1.98 15.48 20.49
CA PRO A 726 -2.20 16.92 20.66
C PRO A 726 -0.89 17.65 20.99
N ASP A 727 -0.81 18.92 20.62
CA ASP A 727 0.29 19.79 21.03
C ASP A 727 0.13 20.14 22.51
N PHE A 728 1.16 19.83 23.29
CA PHE A 728 1.16 19.99 24.74
C PHE A 728 1.98 21.19 25.16
N ASP A 729 1.56 21.86 26.23
CA ASP A 729 2.27 23.02 26.79
C ASP A 729 3.33 22.59 27.83
N PHE A 730 3.14 21.45 28.48
CA PHE A 730 4.02 20.96 29.55
C PHE A 730 5.08 19.98 29.03
N PRO A 731 6.38 20.15 29.37
CA PRO A 731 7.44 19.28 28.90
C PRO A 731 7.23 17.79 29.16
N GLU A 732 6.67 17.42 30.31
CA GLU A 732 6.39 16.04 30.71
C GLU A 732 5.34 15.39 29.81
N GLU A 733 4.35 16.16 29.33
CA GLU A 733 3.33 15.70 28.39
C GLU A 733 3.92 15.59 26.97
N ILE A 734 4.81 16.52 26.58
CA ILE A 734 5.49 16.49 25.28
C ILE A 734 6.30 15.19 25.10
N ILE A 735 6.98 14.73 26.15
CA ILE A 735 7.85 13.55 26.12
C ILE A 735 7.12 12.22 26.38
N TYR A 736 5.85 12.24 26.80
CA TYR A 736 5.07 11.02 27.03
C TYR A 736 5.00 10.15 25.77
N PRO A 737 5.15 8.80 25.85
CA PRO A 737 5.15 7.96 27.06
C PRO A 737 6.55 7.61 27.62
N TYR A 738 7.60 8.35 27.29
CA TYR A 738 8.93 8.04 27.82
C TYR A 738 9.02 8.36 29.32
N ASP A 739 9.46 7.37 30.10
CA ASP A 739 9.71 7.50 31.53
C ASP A 739 11.20 7.80 31.79
N LEU A 740 11.47 8.84 32.58
CA LEU A 740 12.82 9.32 32.90
C LEU A 740 13.31 8.90 34.29
N GLN A 741 12.52 8.14 35.06
CA GLN A 741 12.86 7.69 36.43
C GLN A 741 14.26 7.08 36.53
N LEU A 742 14.63 6.23 35.56
CA LEU A 742 15.95 5.59 35.55
C LEU A 742 17.07 6.63 35.42
N ILE A 743 16.96 7.55 34.46
CA ILE A 743 17.98 8.58 34.21
C ILE A 743 18.08 9.51 35.41
N SER A 744 16.93 9.98 35.91
CA SER A 744 16.80 10.82 37.11
C SER A 744 17.52 10.23 38.32
N LYS A 745 17.27 8.94 38.61
CA LYS A 745 17.89 8.22 39.71
C LYS A 745 19.40 8.08 39.56
N LEU A 746 19.89 7.79 38.36
CA LEU A 746 21.32 7.58 38.10
C LEU A 746 22.09 8.90 38.10
N SER A 747 21.54 9.96 37.49
CA SER A 747 22.20 11.27 37.39
C SER A 747 21.99 12.17 38.61
N ASN A 748 21.06 11.80 39.50
CA ASN A 748 20.62 12.61 40.65
C ASN A 748 20.06 13.99 40.25
N TYR A 749 19.32 14.05 39.13
CA TYR A 749 18.62 15.25 38.67
C TYR A 749 17.11 15.00 38.64
N PRO A 750 16.26 15.97 39.05
CA PRO A 750 14.81 15.82 38.98
C PRO A 750 14.31 15.58 37.56
N GLU A 751 13.26 14.74 37.40
CA GLU A 751 12.65 14.44 36.10
C GLU A 751 12.19 15.70 35.37
N ILE A 752 11.62 16.67 36.08
CA ILE A 752 11.18 17.95 35.51
C ILE A 752 12.32 18.71 34.81
N ASN A 753 13.52 18.72 35.40
CA ASN A 753 14.70 19.35 34.80
C ASN A 753 15.13 18.62 33.53
N LEU A 754 15.08 17.28 33.55
CA LEU A 754 15.40 16.43 32.40
C LEU A 754 14.39 16.63 31.26
N SER A 755 13.09 16.66 31.56
CA SER A 755 12.02 16.90 30.58
C SER A 755 12.19 18.25 29.88
N HIS A 756 12.44 19.32 30.65
CA HIS A 756 12.72 20.63 30.07
C HIS A 756 13.96 20.63 29.15
N ARG A 757 15.05 19.95 29.55
CA ARG A 757 16.25 19.86 28.71
C ARG A 757 16.00 19.07 27.44
N ILE A 758 15.23 17.98 27.52
CA ILE A 758 14.84 17.19 26.33
C ILE A 758 14.09 18.07 25.34
N VAL A 759 13.10 18.85 25.79
CA VAL A 759 12.36 19.76 24.91
C VAL A 759 13.26 20.83 24.30
N GLU A 760 14.20 21.42 25.06
CA GLU A 760 15.20 22.34 24.49
C GLU A 760 16.04 21.67 23.39
N ILE A 761 16.47 20.42 23.60
CA ILE A 761 17.22 19.66 22.59
C ILE A 761 16.34 19.36 21.37
N MET A 762 15.05 19.04 21.55
CA MET A 762 14.14 18.82 20.42
C MET A 762 14.08 20.04 19.50
N TYR A 763 13.95 21.25 20.05
CA TYR A 763 13.99 22.50 19.28
C TYR A 763 15.35 22.80 18.64
N GLN A 764 16.44 22.21 19.15
CA GLN A 764 17.77 22.29 18.52
C GLN A 764 17.92 21.31 17.35
N LEU A 765 17.20 20.19 17.39
CA LEU A 765 17.31 19.11 16.42
C LEU A 765 16.33 19.26 15.25
N ALA A 766 15.14 19.82 15.46
CA ALA A 766 14.13 20.00 14.42
C ALA A 766 13.12 21.11 14.73
N ASP A 767 12.60 21.75 13.69
CA ASP A 767 11.55 22.77 13.78
C ASP A 767 10.23 22.18 14.29
N PHE A 768 9.49 22.96 15.09
CA PHE A 768 8.19 22.55 15.67
C PHE A 768 7.20 22.05 14.63
N ASP A 769 7.15 22.71 13.46
CA ASP A 769 6.25 22.38 12.36
C ASP A 769 6.49 20.98 11.77
N SER A 770 7.61 20.32 12.09
CA SER A 770 7.92 18.96 11.63
C SER A 770 7.39 17.86 12.58
N TRP A 771 7.03 18.21 13.81
CA TRP A 771 6.59 17.25 14.84
C TRP A 771 5.32 17.67 15.60
N SER A 772 4.64 18.72 15.13
CA SER A 772 3.34 19.17 15.62
C SER A 772 2.22 18.18 15.33
N LYS A 773 1.06 18.40 15.96
CA LYS A 773 -0.19 17.70 15.66
C LYS A 773 -0.54 17.74 14.17
N ASP A 774 -0.33 18.89 13.53
CA ASP A 774 -0.65 19.08 12.10
C ASP A 774 0.33 18.33 11.21
N ALA A 775 1.61 18.26 11.57
CA ALA A 775 2.60 17.44 10.86
C ALA A 775 2.24 15.95 10.89
N GLU A 776 1.87 15.43 12.06
CA GLU A 776 1.41 14.06 12.19
C GLU A 776 0.09 13.83 11.41
N GLY A 777 -0.82 14.80 11.44
CA GLY A 777 -2.04 14.81 10.64
C GLY A 777 -1.77 14.69 9.14
N LYS A 778 -0.87 15.51 8.60
CA LYS A 778 -0.42 15.44 7.19
C LYS A 778 0.22 14.10 6.88
N LEU A 779 1.14 13.63 7.72
CA LEU A 779 1.79 12.32 7.54
C LEU A 779 0.79 11.18 7.47
N ARG A 780 -0.23 11.16 8.34
CA ARG A 780 -1.29 10.14 8.32
C ARG A 780 -2.06 10.12 7.01
N ILE A 781 -2.38 11.29 6.45
CA ILE A 781 -3.08 11.39 5.17
C ILE A 781 -2.17 10.88 4.04
N ILE A 782 -0.91 11.31 4.00
CA ILE A 782 0.08 10.85 3.01
C ILE A 782 0.24 9.34 3.07
N LEU A 783 0.50 8.75 4.25
CA LEU A 783 0.64 7.30 4.41
C LEU A 783 -0.62 6.56 3.96
N LYS A 784 -1.81 7.05 4.30
CA LYS A 784 -3.08 6.44 3.89
C LYS A 784 -3.25 6.47 2.37
N SER A 785 -2.94 7.59 1.72
CA SER A 785 -3.02 7.75 0.26
C SER A 785 -1.95 6.92 -0.46
N ALA A 786 -0.78 6.76 0.15
CA ALA A 786 0.31 5.92 -0.35
C ALA A 786 0.02 4.40 -0.25
N GLY A 787 -1.18 3.99 0.19
CA GLY A 787 -1.54 2.58 0.41
C GLY A 787 -0.93 1.98 1.68
N LEU A 788 -0.41 2.81 2.59
CA LEU A 788 0.34 2.40 3.76
C LEU A 788 -0.48 2.55 5.05
N ARG A 789 -1.53 1.73 5.19
CA ARG A 789 -2.35 1.67 6.41
C ARG A 789 -1.74 0.71 7.43
N PHE A 790 -0.65 1.14 8.05
CA PHE A 790 0.07 0.38 9.09
C PHE A 790 0.26 1.19 10.36
N THR A 791 0.66 0.51 11.44
CA THR A 791 1.16 1.17 12.64
C THR A 791 2.45 1.90 12.30
N PHE A 792 2.59 3.14 12.75
CA PHE A 792 3.79 3.94 12.53
C PHE A 792 4.15 4.71 13.80
N TYR A 793 5.41 5.11 13.92
CA TYR A 793 5.88 5.94 15.02
C TYR A 793 5.59 7.42 14.74
N PRO A 794 4.86 8.14 15.61
CA PRO A 794 4.67 9.58 15.47
C PRO A 794 6.00 10.33 15.40
N PRO A 795 6.14 11.35 14.53
CA PRO A 795 7.38 12.12 14.37
C PRO A 795 7.93 12.64 15.71
N ARG A 796 7.04 13.15 16.57
CA ARG A 796 7.40 13.63 17.90
C ARG A 796 8.08 12.57 18.77
N LEU A 797 7.58 11.33 18.77
CA LEU A 797 8.16 10.27 19.61
C LEU A 797 9.53 9.81 19.12
N ILE A 798 9.79 9.89 17.80
CA ILE A 798 11.11 9.64 17.22
C ILE A 798 12.09 10.73 17.67
N LEU A 799 11.66 12.00 17.65
CA LEU A 799 12.48 13.13 18.05
C LEU A 799 12.77 13.14 19.55
N VAL A 800 11.77 12.85 20.40
CA VAL A 800 11.96 12.71 21.87
C VAL A 800 13.02 11.66 22.17
N ARG A 801 12.95 10.49 21.52
CA ARG A 801 13.97 9.43 21.67
C ARG A 801 15.37 9.95 21.36
N ARG A 802 15.52 10.66 20.25
CA ARG A 802 16.81 11.22 19.83
C ARG A 802 17.30 12.26 20.83
N ALA A 803 16.43 13.16 21.29
CA ALA A 803 16.77 14.14 22.31
C ALA A 803 17.21 13.50 23.64
N ILE A 804 16.58 12.39 24.06
CA ILE A 804 17.03 11.59 25.22
C ILE A 804 18.45 11.06 24.98
N PHE A 805 18.79 10.61 23.76
CA PHE A 805 20.16 10.15 23.47
C PHE A 805 21.21 11.27 23.55
N HIS A 806 20.87 12.50 23.18
CA HIS A 806 21.77 13.66 23.39
C HIS A 806 21.89 14.02 24.86
N LEU A 807 20.77 14.00 25.61
CA LEU A 807 20.75 14.21 27.07
C LEU A 807 21.67 13.21 27.80
N ILE A 808 21.59 11.92 27.47
CA ILE A 808 22.43 10.88 28.09
C ILE A 808 23.92 11.17 27.83
N CYS A 809 24.28 11.58 26.61
CA CYS A 809 25.66 11.98 26.31
C CYS A 809 26.12 13.20 27.10
N GLU A 810 25.28 14.24 27.24
CA GLU A 810 25.61 15.40 28.07
C GLU A 810 25.92 14.99 29.51
N LEU A 811 25.11 14.09 30.07
CA LEU A 811 25.30 13.60 31.44
C LEU A 811 26.55 12.71 31.59
N ILE A 812 26.91 11.92 30.58
CA ILE A 812 28.18 11.17 30.55
C ILE A 812 29.36 12.13 30.49
N ASP A 813 29.34 13.09 29.57
CA ASP A 813 30.44 14.03 29.32
C ASP A 813 30.58 15.06 30.45
N GLY A 814 29.51 15.29 31.21
CA GLY A 814 29.48 16.07 32.46
C GLY A 814 29.82 15.26 33.73
N GLU A 815 30.26 14.01 33.59
CA GLU A 815 30.65 13.09 34.68
C GLU A 815 29.52 12.81 35.70
N LYS A 816 28.26 12.79 35.23
CA LYS A 816 27.07 12.48 36.05
C LYS A 816 26.58 11.06 35.91
N LEU A 817 26.96 10.37 34.84
CA LEU A 817 26.71 8.94 34.64
C LEU A 817 28.05 8.19 34.60
N ALA A 818 28.20 7.19 35.45
CA ALA A 818 29.36 6.33 35.52
C ALA A 818 29.31 5.18 34.49
N SER A 819 30.43 4.48 34.28
CA SER A 819 30.49 3.34 33.35
C SER A 819 29.58 2.18 33.75
N ASP A 820 29.36 1.97 35.06
CA ASP A 820 28.49 0.91 35.58
C ASP A 820 27.01 1.21 35.32
N ASP A 821 26.64 2.49 35.28
CA ASP A 821 25.27 2.95 35.02
C ASP A 821 24.81 2.60 33.59
N LEU A 822 25.77 2.54 32.65
CA LEU A 822 25.49 2.27 31.23
C LEU A 822 24.86 0.90 30.98
N VAL A 823 25.07 -0.08 31.87
CA VAL A 823 24.44 -1.41 31.76
C VAL A 823 22.93 -1.29 31.88
N TYR A 824 22.45 -0.50 32.85
CA TYR A 824 21.02 -0.27 33.05
C TYR A 824 20.43 0.58 31.92
N ILE A 825 21.15 1.61 31.48
CA ILE A 825 20.73 2.44 30.35
C ILE A 825 20.59 1.59 29.07
N ASP A 826 21.55 0.70 28.80
CA ASP A 826 21.48 -0.19 27.64
C ASP A 826 20.29 -1.16 27.70
N GLN A 827 19.94 -1.67 28.89
CA GLN A 827 18.78 -2.55 29.06
C GLN A 827 17.45 -1.84 28.80
N THR A 828 17.37 -0.52 29.07
CA THR A 828 16.14 0.27 28.91
C THR A 828 16.03 0.95 27.55
N PHE A 829 17.13 1.49 27.02
CA PHE A 829 17.14 2.34 25.83
C PHE A 829 17.72 1.66 24.57
N ARG A 830 17.94 0.34 24.61
CA ARG A 830 18.18 -0.46 23.41
C ARG A 830 16.86 -0.97 22.86
N PHE A 831 16.43 -0.41 21.73
CA PHE A 831 15.13 -0.68 21.10
C PHE A 831 15.15 -1.81 20.04
N TYR A 832 16.26 -2.53 19.89
CA TYR A 832 16.42 -3.60 18.90
C TYR A 832 17.35 -4.71 19.39
N ASP A 833 17.05 -5.95 18.98
CA ASP A 833 17.94 -7.08 19.16
C ASP A 833 18.61 -7.43 17.82
N PRO A 834 19.95 -7.25 17.69
CA PRO A 834 20.65 -7.48 16.43
C PRO A 834 20.52 -8.92 15.91
N ALA A 835 20.34 -9.91 16.80
CA ALA A 835 20.19 -11.31 16.37
C ALA A 835 18.81 -11.59 15.78
N LEU A 836 17.78 -10.81 16.16
CA LEU A 836 16.41 -10.99 15.66
C LEU A 836 16.17 -10.33 14.30
N ILE A 837 17.04 -9.44 13.85
CA ILE A 837 16.91 -8.77 12.55
C ILE A 837 17.01 -9.76 11.40
N LEU A 838 18.01 -10.63 11.47
CA LEU A 838 18.31 -11.64 10.45
C LEU A 838 17.74 -13.02 10.81
N ILE A 839 16.69 -13.02 11.63
CA ILE A 839 16.03 -14.25 12.03
C ILE A 839 15.30 -14.88 10.84
N GLU A 840 15.55 -16.17 10.60
CA GLU A 840 14.82 -16.89 9.58
C GLU A 840 13.42 -17.25 10.09
N ARG A 841 12.41 -16.53 9.59
CA ARG A 841 10.99 -16.83 9.88
C ARG A 841 10.52 -18.01 9.06
N THR A 842 9.74 -18.88 9.66
CA THR A 842 9.11 -20.01 8.96
C THR A 842 7.64 -19.73 8.61
N ARG A 843 7.05 -20.54 7.73
CA ARG A 843 5.60 -20.48 7.45
C ARG A 843 4.79 -20.87 8.68
N ARG A 844 3.55 -20.36 8.79
CA ARG A 844 2.58 -20.81 9.79
C ARG A 844 2.49 -22.34 9.85
N PRO A 845 2.71 -22.95 11.03
CA PRO A 845 2.48 -24.36 11.25
C PRO A 845 1.02 -24.77 11.01
N VAL A 846 0.81 -25.91 10.33
CA VAL A 846 -0.53 -26.43 9.97
C VAL A 846 -1.44 -26.69 11.18
N HIS A 847 -0.87 -26.95 12.35
CA HIS A 847 -1.64 -27.16 13.58
C HIS A 847 -2.18 -25.86 14.19
N ILE A 848 -1.61 -24.70 13.85
CA ILE A 848 -2.14 -23.40 14.26
C ILE A 848 -3.31 -23.08 13.35
N LYS A 849 -4.50 -23.50 13.79
CA LYS A 849 -5.74 -23.27 13.05
C LYS A 849 -6.07 -21.79 12.96
N PRO A 850 -6.76 -21.34 11.90
CA PRO A 850 -7.38 -20.02 11.86
C PRO A 850 -8.20 -19.73 13.11
N ALA A 851 -8.30 -18.46 13.50
CA ALA A 851 -9.22 -17.99 14.51
C ALA A 851 -10.67 -17.95 13.97
N TYR A 852 -10.83 -17.88 12.65
CA TYR A 852 -12.10 -17.87 11.93
C TYR A 852 -12.28 -19.12 11.06
N GLU A 853 -13.35 -19.89 11.30
CA GLU A 853 -13.76 -21.02 10.45
C GLU A 853 -14.71 -20.51 9.36
N GLU A 854 -14.31 -20.65 8.09
CA GLU A 854 -15.10 -20.42 6.87
C GLU A 854 -15.57 -18.97 6.57
N TYR A 855 -15.15 -18.50 5.39
CA TYR A 855 -15.59 -17.25 4.78
C TYR A 855 -16.63 -17.54 3.70
N ARG A 856 -17.75 -16.78 3.69
CA ARG A 856 -18.53 -16.56 2.46
C ARG A 856 -18.27 -15.12 2.01
N SER A 857 -18.03 -14.95 0.72
CA SER A 857 -17.87 -13.67 0.03
C SER A 857 -18.70 -12.55 0.67
N LYS A 858 -17.97 -11.58 1.26
CA LYS A 858 -18.43 -10.30 1.82
C LYS A 858 -18.99 -10.26 3.26
N HIS A 859 -19.20 -11.37 3.96
CA HIS A 859 -19.61 -11.33 5.37
C HIS A 859 -19.04 -12.52 6.17
N LEU A 860 -18.64 -12.26 7.43
CA LEU A 860 -18.36 -13.32 8.38
C LEU A 860 -19.59 -14.25 8.48
N THR A 861 -19.39 -15.56 8.38
CA THR A 861 -20.44 -16.58 8.61
C THR A 861 -21.03 -16.49 10.02
N THR A 862 -20.24 -15.94 10.95
CA THR A 862 -20.61 -15.68 12.34
C THR A 862 -20.37 -14.20 12.64
N PRO A 863 -21.38 -13.42 13.09
CA PRO A 863 -21.18 -12.04 13.53
C PRO A 863 -20.01 -11.92 14.52
N ALA A 864 -19.22 -10.85 14.44
CA ALA A 864 -18.02 -10.69 15.25
C ALA A 864 -18.29 -10.77 16.77
N GLU A 865 -19.50 -10.40 17.20
CA GLU A 865 -19.98 -10.53 18.57
C GLU A 865 -20.17 -12.01 18.96
N ASN A 866 -20.77 -12.81 18.08
CA ASN A 866 -20.92 -14.24 18.32
C ASN A 866 -19.54 -14.93 18.36
N TRP A 867 -18.54 -14.43 17.63
CA TRP A 867 -17.18 -14.97 17.71
C TRP A 867 -16.50 -14.68 19.06
N ILE A 868 -16.60 -13.46 19.59
CA ILE A 868 -16.00 -13.14 20.89
C ILE A 868 -16.68 -13.92 22.04
N GLU A 869 -18.01 -14.07 21.99
CA GLU A 869 -18.79 -14.80 23.00
C GLU A 869 -18.56 -16.32 22.98
N ASN A 870 -18.25 -16.91 21.81
CA ASN A 870 -18.03 -18.35 21.65
C ASN A 870 -16.59 -18.81 21.94
N ILE A 871 -15.80 -18.06 22.73
CA ILE A 871 -14.42 -18.44 23.10
C ILE A 871 -14.35 -19.82 23.78
N ASN A 872 -15.44 -20.24 24.44
CA ASN A 872 -15.55 -21.56 25.08
C ASN A 872 -15.57 -22.73 24.10
N ASN A 873 -16.01 -22.51 22.85
CA ASN A 873 -16.10 -23.52 21.80
C ASN A 873 -14.80 -23.67 20.99
N CYS A 874 -13.74 -22.92 21.33
CA CYS A 874 -12.44 -23.07 20.69
C CYS A 874 -11.88 -24.49 20.87
N ASN A 875 -11.80 -25.25 19.78
CA ASN A 875 -11.16 -26.57 19.74
C ASN A 875 -9.64 -26.43 19.86
N ASN A 876 -9.13 -26.36 21.09
CA ASN A 876 -7.71 -26.46 21.35
C ASN A 876 -7.33 -27.91 21.65
N SER A 877 -6.61 -28.53 20.72
CA SER A 877 -5.92 -29.79 21.03
C SER A 877 -4.89 -29.55 22.14
N VAL A 878 -5.07 -30.25 23.27
CA VAL A 878 -4.24 -30.15 24.49
C VAL A 878 -2.77 -30.55 24.21
N PHE A 879 -2.54 -31.41 23.21
CA PHE A 879 -1.23 -31.86 22.77
C PHE A 879 -0.97 -31.44 21.33
N ARG A 880 0.11 -30.68 21.12
CA ARG A 880 0.56 -30.26 19.78
C ARG A 880 1.97 -30.76 19.55
N ILE A 881 2.11 -31.60 18.51
CA ILE A 881 3.39 -32.02 17.96
C ILE A 881 3.62 -31.21 16.69
N PHE A 882 4.83 -30.66 16.53
CA PHE A 882 5.25 -29.96 15.32
C PHE A 882 6.53 -30.59 14.80
N ASN A 883 6.49 -31.13 13.57
CA ASN A 883 7.59 -31.86 12.94
C ASN A 883 8.22 -32.93 13.87
N GLY A 884 7.37 -33.71 14.56
CA GLY A 884 7.81 -34.76 15.50
C GLY A 884 8.33 -34.24 16.85
N LYS A 885 8.32 -32.93 17.11
CA LYS A 885 8.73 -32.33 18.40
C LYS A 885 7.53 -31.86 19.23
N PHE A 886 7.66 -31.90 20.55
CA PHE A 886 6.66 -31.43 21.49
C PHE A 886 6.73 -29.92 21.66
N ILE A 887 5.60 -29.24 21.58
CA ILE A 887 5.55 -27.80 21.87
C ILE A 887 5.55 -27.61 23.39
N LEU A 888 6.63 -27.11 24.00
CA LEU A 888 6.69 -26.75 25.42
C LEU A 888 5.99 -25.42 25.71
N ALA A 889 6.05 -24.47 24.76
CA ALA A 889 5.35 -23.20 24.87
C ALA A 889 4.97 -22.65 23.49
N GLU A 890 3.90 -21.87 23.46
CA GLU A 890 3.39 -21.16 22.29
C GLU A 890 3.01 -19.73 22.68
N LYS A 891 3.36 -18.77 21.82
CA LYS A 891 2.79 -17.42 21.83
C LYS A 891 2.44 -17.08 20.39
N THR A 892 1.15 -17.07 20.07
CA THR A 892 0.60 -16.88 18.73
C THR A 892 -0.36 -15.71 18.75
N GLU A 893 -0.21 -14.80 17.81
CA GLU A 893 -1.17 -13.72 17.58
C GLU A 893 -1.74 -13.84 16.16
N LEU A 894 -3.06 -13.83 16.09
CA LEU A 894 -3.82 -13.87 14.85
C LEU A 894 -4.68 -12.60 14.78
N LYS A 895 -4.74 -11.98 13.61
CA LYS A 895 -5.56 -10.81 13.36
C LYS A 895 -6.32 -10.97 12.06
N PHE A 896 -7.61 -10.71 12.08
CA PHE A 896 -8.39 -10.58 10.85
C PHE A 896 -8.42 -9.12 10.43
N ILE A 897 -8.06 -8.85 9.18
CA ILE A 897 -7.94 -7.49 8.66
C ILE A 897 -9.30 -7.04 8.10
N ASP A 898 -10.15 -6.59 9.00
CA ASP A 898 -11.46 -5.96 8.76
C ASP A 898 -11.56 -4.65 9.56
N LEU A 899 -12.64 -3.88 9.38
CA LEU A 899 -12.89 -2.62 10.07
C LEU A 899 -12.85 -2.75 11.60
N ASP A 900 -13.40 -3.84 12.15
CA ASP A 900 -13.45 -4.07 13.60
C ASP A 900 -12.17 -4.74 14.17
N LEU A 901 -11.20 -5.05 13.30
CA LEU A 901 -9.87 -5.58 13.60
C LEU A 901 -9.82 -6.68 14.68
N PRO A 902 -10.60 -7.77 14.55
CA PRO A 902 -10.60 -8.76 15.61
C PRO A 902 -9.27 -9.51 15.71
N THR A 903 -8.84 -9.73 16.95
CA THR A 903 -7.55 -10.34 17.28
C THR A 903 -7.72 -11.50 18.24
N GLU A 904 -6.95 -12.57 18.04
CA GLU A 904 -6.87 -13.70 18.96
C GLU A 904 -5.41 -13.95 19.36
N LEU A 905 -5.14 -13.82 20.66
CA LEU A 905 -3.85 -14.11 21.26
C LEU A 905 -3.92 -15.45 21.99
N ARG A 906 -3.08 -16.40 21.57
CA ARG A 906 -2.96 -17.73 22.18
C ARG A 906 -1.62 -17.84 22.89
N LYS A 907 -1.64 -18.14 24.18
CA LYS A 907 -0.45 -18.42 24.99
C LYS A 907 -0.57 -19.82 25.58
N SER A 908 0.49 -20.61 25.52
CA SER A 908 0.57 -21.86 26.28
C SER A 908 1.97 -22.07 26.83
N LYS A 909 2.07 -22.70 28.01
CA LYS A 909 3.34 -23.10 28.62
C LYS A 909 3.21 -24.42 29.35
N VAL A 910 4.29 -25.19 29.37
CA VAL A 910 4.48 -26.32 30.26
C VAL A 910 5.18 -25.82 31.52
N MET A 911 4.69 -26.24 32.70
CA MET A 911 5.24 -25.89 34.01
C MET A 911 5.72 -27.13 34.76
N LEU A 912 6.65 -26.92 35.68
CA LEU A 912 7.18 -27.96 36.56
C LEU A 912 6.23 -28.15 37.76
N ASN A 913 5.84 -29.39 38.07
CA ASN A 913 5.01 -29.70 39.25
C ASN A 913 5.85 -29.79 40.53
N SER A 914 6.71 -28.80 40.77
CA SER A 914 7.36 -28.64 42.08
C SER A 914 6.38 -27.90 42.99
N GLY A 915 6.02 -28.46 44.15
CA GLY A 915 5.04 -27.88 45.10
C GLY A 915 5.38 -26.49 45.71
N LYS A 916 6.24 -25.70 45.06
CA LYS A 916 6.40 -24.26 45.26
C LYS A 916 5.62 -23.55 44.15
N ASN A 917 4.58 -22.82 44.53
CA ASN A 917 3.80 -22.01 43.60
C ASN A 917 4.74 -21.14 42.72
N GLU A 918 4.70 -21.32 41.39
CA GLU A 918 5.09 -20.30 40.41
C GLU A 918 4.10 -19.12 40.49
N LYS A 919 3.86 -18.54 41.68
CA LYS A 919 3.16 -17.26 41.79
C LYS A 919 4.16 -16.17 41.45
N THR A 920 4.44 -16.04 40.16
CA THR A 920 5.01 -14.83 39.58
C THR A 920 3.89 -13.79 39.51
N ASP A 921 4.19 -12.56 39.89
CA ASP A 921 3.27 -11.42 39.83
C ASP A 921 2.53 -11.37 38.49
N ASN A 922 1.21 -11.63 38.48
CA ASN A 922 0.22 -11.41 37.39
C ASN A 922 0.59 -11.72 35.90
N LEU A 923 1.74 -12.32 35.59
CA LEU A 923 2.28 -12.50 34.24
C LEU A 923 2.31 -13.99 33.84
N PHE A 924 1.84 -14.30 32.63
CA PHE A 924 1.78 -15.68 32.13
C PHE A 924 3.17 -16.30 31.90
N PHE A 925 4.11 -15.54 31.31
CA PHE A 925 5.52 -15.93 31.18
C PHE A 925 6.38 -15.10 32.12
N TYR A 926 7.50 -15.66 32.59
CA TYR A 926 8.49 -14.90 33.36
C TYR A 926 9.28 -13.99 32.42
N ASN A 927 9.26 -12.69 32.69
CA ASN A 927 9.85 -11.67 31.83
C ASN A 927 11.34 -11.43 32.14
N VAL A 928 12.16 -11.34 31.10
CA VAL A 928 13.59 -11.00 31.17
C VAL A 928 13.91 -9.83 30.24
N LEU A 929 14.98 -9.08 30.50
CA LEU A 929 15.41 -7.96 29.65
C LEU A 929 16.61 -8.30 28.74
N SER A 930 17.19 -9.49 28.88
CA SER A 930 18.35 -9.94 28.10
C SER A 930 18.05 -10.02 26.60
N ASN A 931 19.00 -9.61 25.75
CA ASN A 931 18.94 -9.91 24.33
C ASN A 931 19.31 -11.39 24.05
N VAL A 932 19.22 -11.82 22.78
CA VAL A 932 19.55 -13.18 22.36
C VAL A 932 21.00 -13.56 22.66
N GLN A 933 21.95 -12.63 22.59
CA GLN A 933 23.36 -12.90 22.87
C GLN A 933 23.62 -13.09 24.37
N GLU A 934 22.87 -12.37 25.21
CA GLU A 934 22.92 -12.44 26.68
C GLU A 934 22.04 -13.56 27.27
N TYR A 935 21.26 -14.25 26.43
CA TYR A 935 20.32 -15.29 26.87
C TYR A 935 21.00 -16.34 27.76
N GLY A 936 22.18 -16.84 27.38
CA GLY A 936 22.89 -17.87 28.14
C GLY A 936 23.30 -17.44 29.55
N ASP A 937 23.49 -16.14 29.78
CA ASP A 937 23.96 -15.55 31.04
C ASP A 937 22.81 -14.99 31.89
N THR A 938 21.55 -15.22 31.49
CA THR A 938 20.39 -14.65 32.17
C THR A 938 20.22 -15.25 33.56
N LEU A 939 20.36 -14.41 34.59
CA LEU A 939 20.13 -14.76 36.00
C LEU A 939 18.71 -14.37 36.43
N LEU A 940 18.03 -15.25 37.16
CA LEU A 940 16.70 -14.98 37.72
C LEU A 940 16.80 -14.54 39.19
N GLN A 941 16.06 -13.50 39.57
CA GLN A 941 16.22 -12.85 40.87
C GLN A 941 15.41 -13.51 42.01
N ASP A 942 14.38 -14.30 41.72
CA ASP A 942 13.32 -14.61 42.72
C ASP A 942 13.28 -16.05 43.25
N GLY A 943 14.30 -16.87 42.98
CA GLY A 943 14.35 -18.28 43.44
C GLY A 943 13.27 -19.22 42.87
N VAL A 944 12.35 -18.70 42.05
CA VAL A 944 11.44 -19.46 41.17
C VAL A 944 12.21 -19.79 39.89
N ILE A 945 12.19 -21.06 39.47
CA ILE A 945 12.84 -21.52 38.24
C ILE A 945 11.73 -21.89 37.23
N PRO A 946 11.18 -20.91 36.49
CA PRO A 946 10.18 -21.17 35.46
C PRO A 946 10.80 -22.04 34.36
N LEU A 947 10.00 -22.91 33.73
CA LEU A 947 10.49 -23.68 32.58
C LEU A 947 10.77 -22.79 31.36
N ILE A 948 9.95 -21.76 31.17
CA ILE A 948 9.92 -20.91 29.98
C ILE A 948 10.05 -19.46 30.42
N ILE A 949 10.90 -18.71 29.70
CA ILE A 949 11.07 -17.28 29.88
C ILE A 949 10.66 -16.54 28.60
N GLN A 950 10.24 -15.29 28.77
CA GLN A 950 9.91 -14.36 27.69
C GLN A 950 10.78 -13.12 27.82
N ASN A 951 11.25 -12.56 26.70
CA ASN A 951 11.83 -11.22 26.74
C ASN A 951 10.75 -10.12 26.77
N ASN A 952 10.91 -9.18 27.71
CA ASN A 952 10.09 -7.99 27.83
C ASN A 952 10.65 -6.91 26.90
N GLY A 953 10.01 -6.74 25.74
CA GLY A 953 10.47 -5.84 24.67
C GLY A 953 10.36 -6.51 23.30
N TYR A 954 11.22 -7.49 23.03
CA TYR A 954 11.29 -8.23 21.76
C TYR A 954 10.32 -9.41 21.68
N ASN A 955 9.67 -9.77 22.79
CA ASN A 955 8.58 -10.74 22.86
C ASN A 955 8.92 -12.18 22.43
N TRP A 956 10.20 -12.54 22.28
CA TRP A 956 10.61 -13.93 22.06
C TRP A 956 10.38 -14.79 23.31
N ILE A 957 10.22 -16.09 23.11
CA ILE A 957 10.12 -17.09 24.19
C ILE A 957 11.17 -18.20 24.01
N ALA A 958 11.72 -18.70 25.10
CA ALA A 958 12.74 -19.73 25.11
C ALA A 958 12.71 -20.58 26.39
N LEU A 959 13.44 -21.70 26.39
CA LEU A 959 13.73 -22.46 27.61
C LEU A 959 14.44 -21.55 28.62
N ASN A 960 14.21 -21.72 29.92
CA ASN A 960 15.05 -21.08 30.91
C ASN A 960 16.49 -21.63 30.84
N PRO A 961 17.53 -20.79 30.63
CA PRO A 961 18.90 -21.25 30.46
C PRO A 961 19.43 -22.01 31.69
N ILE A 962 18.94 -21.69 32.90
CA ILE A 962 19.29 -22.40 34.14
C ILE A 962 18.93 -23.88 34.04
N ILE A 963 17.81 -24.22 33.40
CA ILE A 963 17.36 -25.62 33.24
C ILE A 963 18.26 -26.35 32.25
N GLY A 964 18.61 -25.72 31.12
CA GLY A 964 19.54 -26.30 30.16
C GLY A 964 20.88 -26.66 30.82
N ILE A 965 21.44 -25.72 31.59
CA ILE A 965 22.69 -25.91 32.33
C ILE A 965 22.56 -27.02 33.38
N GLN A 966 21.47 -27.06 34.15
CA GLN A 966 21.24 -28.08 35.18
C GLN A 966 21.11 -29.50 34.59
N LEU A 967 20.60 -29.62 33.37
CA LEU A 967 20.44 -30.90 32.67
C LEU A 967 21.69 -31.32 31.89
N GLY A 968 22.79 -30.56 31.98
CA GLY A 968 24.03 -30.82 31.26
C GLY A 968 23.94 -30.55 29.76
N TRP A 969 22.92 -29.83 29.30
CA TRP A 969 22.78 -29.45 27.91
C TRP A 969 23.67 -28.24 27.59
N LYS A 970 24.11 -28.15 26.34
CA LYS A 970 24.93 -27.04 25.84
C LYS A 970 24.12 -26.16 24.90
N LEU A 971 24.24 -24.86 25.07
CA LEU A 971 23.67 -23.89 24.14
C LEU A 971 24.50 -23.89 22.86
N GLU A 972 23.84 -24.10 21.72
CA GLU A 972 24.45 -24.09 20.40
C GLU A 972 24.44 -22.68 19.80
N ASN A 973 25.48 -22.35 19.02
CA ASN A 973 25.56 -21.10 18.27
C ASN A 973 24.66 -21.10 17.01
N THR A 974 24.06 -22.24 16.66
CA THR A 974 23.18 -22.38 15.49
C THR A 974 21.77 -22.72 15.91
N GLY A 975 20.77 -22.14 15.23
CA GLY A 975 19.38 -22.21 15.66
C GLY A 975 19.05 -21.22 16.79
N LEU A 976 17.76 -20.99 17.01
CA LEU A 976 17.29 -20.01 17.99
C LEU A 976 17.14 -20.68 19.34
N PHE A 977 17.92 -20.22 20.33
CA PHE A 977 17.90 -20.74 21.70
C PHE A 977 18.03 -22.27 21.75
N ARG A 978 18.90 -22.84 20.91
CA ARG A 978 19.02 -24.29 20.73
C ARG A 978 19.91 -24.91 21.80
N TRP A 979 19.35 -25.87 22.52
CA TRP A 979 20.06 -26.71 23.48
C TRP A 979 20.29 -28.10 22.90
N VAL A 980 21.52 -28.60 23.01
CA VAL A 980 21.90 -29.94 22.58
C VAL A 980 22.44 -30.76 23.75
N ASP A 981 22.31 -32.09 23.67
CA ASP A 981 22.93 -33.01 24.62
C ASP A 981 24.43 -33.24 24.32
N GLU A 982 25.07 -34.14 25.06
CA GLU A 982 26.50 -34.47 24.88
C GLU A 982 26.81 -35.07 23.50
N ASP A 983 25.82 -35.67 22.85
CA ASP A 983 25.90 -36.29 21.52
C ASP A 983 25.52 -35.32 20.38
N ASN A 984 25.33 -34.02 20.69
CA ASN A 984 24.85 -32.97 19.80
C ASN A 984 23.43 -33.19 19.23
N ASN A 985 22.59 -34.02 19.88
CA ASN A 985 21.18 -34.12 19.51
C ASN A 985 20.41 -32.91 20.02
N ILE A 986 19.52 -32.37 19.19
CA ILE A 986 18.69 -31.22 19.58
C ILE A 986 17.72 -31.64 20.69
N MET A 987 17.84 -30.99 21.84
CA MET A 987 16.98 -31.20 23.00
C MET A 987 15.82 -30.22 22.99
N VAL A 988 16.11 -28.92 22.96
CA VAL A 988 15.11 -27.86 22.89
C VAL A 988 15.56 -26.78 21.91
N GLU A 989 14.66 -26.22 21.12
CA GLU A 989 14.93 -25.02 20.30
C GLU A 989 13.66 -24.16 20.19
N SER A 990 13.81 -22.86 20.01
CA SER A 990 12.70 -22.00 19.64
C SER A 990 12.57 -21.87 18.12
N LYS A 991 11.36 -21.59 17.64
CA LYS A 991 11.08 -21.20 16.25
C LYS A 991 10.10 -20.06 16.21
N CYS A 992 10.31 -19.13 15.29
CA CYS A 992 9.34 -18.10 14.95
C CYS A 992 8.72 -18.38 13.57
N TRP A 993 7.47 -18.00 13.41
CA TRP A 993 6.74 -18.12 12.16
C TRP A 993 5.93 -16.86 11.89
N LYS A 994 5.62 -16.63 10.60
CA LYS A 994 4.84 -15.48 10.14
C LYS A 994 4.00 -15.85 8.91
N ASP A 995 2.86 -15.19 8.77
CA ASP A 995 1.86 -15.37 7.74
C ASP A 995 1.17 -14.02 7.48
N GLY A 996 1.76 -13.21 6.59
CA GLY A 996 1.35 -11.82 6.36
C GLY A 996 1.88 -10.84 7.40
N LEU A 997 1.31 -9.63 7.48
CA LEU A 997 1.78 -8.54 8.34
C LEU A 997 0.76 -8.19 9.43
N LEU A 998 1.10 -8.44 10.70
CA LEU A 998 0.23 -8.09 11.84
C LEU A 998 0.00 -6.59 12.00
N ASP A 999 0.83 -5.70 11.46
CA ASP A 999 0.66 -4.25 11.60
C ASP A 999 -0.34 -3.65 10.59
N GLN A 1000 -0.88 -4.45 9.64
CA GLN A 1000 -1.74 -3.96 8.57
C GLN A 1000 -3.18 -3.69 9.05
N PHE A 1001 -3.78 -2.58 8.61
CA PHE A 1001 -5.15 -2.17 8.97
C PHE A 1001 -6.09 -2.01 7.78
N GLU A 1002 -5.59 -2.11 6.55
CA GLU A 1002 -6.43 -1.98 5.36
C GLU A 1002 -7.36 -3.19 5.21
N PRO A 1003 -8.70 -3.03 5.22
CA PRO A 1003 -9.62 -4.16 5.11
C PRO A 1003 -9.33 -4.99 3.87
N SER A 1004 -8.74 -6.16 4.08
CA SER A 1004 -8.48 -7.17 3.05
C SER A 1004 -9.39 -8.38 3.23
N PHE A 1005 -10.08 -8.47 4.37
CA PHE A 1005 -10.92 -9.59 4.78
C PHE A 1005 -10.13 -10.91 4.86
N GLU A 1006 -8.89 -10.83 5.32
CA GLU A 1006 -7.98 -11.96 5.48
C GLU A 1006 -7.44 -12.05 6.90
N GLU A 1007 -7.11 -13.28 7.33
CA GLU A 1007 -6.38 -13.50 8.56
C GLU A 1007 -4.87 -13.47 8.32
N VAL A 1008 -4.16 -12.68 9.12
CA VAL A 1008 -2.71 -12.65 9.24
C VAL A 1008 -2.27 -13.10 10.62
N GLY A 1009 -1.02 -13.51 10.77
CA GLY A 1009 -0.52 -13.95 12.07
C GLY A 1009 0.99 -14.09 12.16
N GLU A 1010 1.48 -14.07 13.38
CA GLU A 1010 2.84 -14.45 13.70
C GLU A 1010 2.92 -15.13 15.07
N GLY A 1011 4.01 -15.84 15.34
CA GLY A 1011 4.14 -16.49 16.62
C GLY A 1011 5.48 -17.17 16.88
N TRP A 1012 5.63 -17.58 18.13
CA TRP A 1012 6.80 -18.26 18.67
C TRP A 1012 6.42 -19.61 19.26
N LEU A 1013 7.28 -20.60 19.03
CA LEU A 1013 7.16 -21.95 19.57
C LEU A 1013 8.47 -22.34 20.27
N VAL A 1014 8.38 -22.98 21.44
CA VAL A 1014 9.49 -23.68 22.08
C VAL A 1014 9.29 -25.18 21.87
N LEU A 1015 10.22 -25.85 21.21
CA LEU A 1015 10.08 -27.23 20.74
C LEU A 1015 11.06 -28.15 21.45
N ALA A 1016 10.58 -29.21 22.08
CA ALA A 1016 11.38 -30.26 22.71
C ALA A 1016 11.38 -31.56 21.89
N SER A 1017 12.54 -32.22 21.81
CA SER A 1017 12.61 -33.60 21.32
C SER A 1017 11.93 -34.56 22.30
N GLU A 1018 11.61 -35.77 21.83
CA GLU A 1018 11.07 -36.82 22.70
C GLU A 1018 12.03 -37.16 23.85
N ASN A 1019 13.34 -37.15 23.59
CA ASN A 1019 14.37 -37.39 24.60
C ASN A 1019 14.39 -36.27 25.66
N ALA A 1020 14.34 -35.00 25.24
CA ALA A 1020 14.27 -33.87 26.16
C ALA A 1020 13.04 -33.95 27.07
N LEU A 1021 11.89 -34.33 26.54
CA LEU A 1021 10.67 -34.49 27.34
C LEU A 1021 10.80 -35.63 28.37
N LYS A 1022 11.46 -36.75 28.01
CA LYS A 1022 11.74 -37.86 28.95
C LYS A 1022 12.62 -37.41 30.10
N ILE A 1023 13.70 -36.67 29.82
CA ILE A 1023 14.62 -36.13 30.83
C ILE A 1023 13.91 -35.12 31.75
N LEU A 1024 13.16 -34.17 31.17
CA LEU A 1024 12.39 -33.19 31.94
C LEU A 1024 11.41 -33.85 32.92
N LYS A 1025 10.71 -34.91 32.47
CA LYS A 1025 9.79 -35.69 33.33
C LYS A 1025 10.54 -36.47 34.42
N ALA A 1026 11.70 -37.03 34.09
CA ALA A 1026 12.51 -37.78 35.05
C ALA A 1026 13.05 -36.87 36.16
N GLN A 1027 13.50 -35.66 35.82
CA GLN A 1027 14.12 -34.73 36.76
C GLN A 1027 13.09 -33.94 37.59
N TYR A 1028 12.00 -33.48 36.97
CA TYR A 1028 11.07 -32.53 37.59
C TYR A 1028 9.65 -33.08 37.82
N GLY A 1029 9.41 -34.36 37.51
CA GLY A 1029 8.15 -35.05 37.80
C GLY A 1029 7.03 -34.82 36.77
N LEU A 1030 5.78 -34.81 37.25
CA LEU A 1030 4.62 -34.55 36.39
C LEU A 1030 4.71 -33.13 35.83
N LEU A 1031 4.37 -32.95 34.56
CA LEU A 1031 4.38 -31.65 33.92
C LEU A 1031 2.93 -31.17 33.75
N LYS A 1032 2.67 -29.89 33.96
CA LYS A 1032 1.34 -29.27 33.80
C LYS A 1032 1.35 -28.34 32.60
N ARG A 1033 0.24 -28.18 31.90
CA ARG A 1033 0.10 -27.20 30.82
C ARG A 1033 -0.96 -26.18 31.18
N GLU A 1034 -0.59 -24.92 31.05
CA GLU A 1034 -1.53 -23.79 31.09
C GLU A 1034 -1.73 -23.25 29.68
N ILE A 1035 -2.96 -22.82 29.39
CA ILE A 1035 -3.36 -22.22 28.12
C ILE A 1035 -4.21 -20.99 28.41
N ILE A 1036 -3.88 -19.88 27.75
CA ILE A 1036 -4.70 -18.67 27.68
C ILE A 1036 -5.06 -18.40 26.23
N ILE A 1037 -6.34 -18.13 25.99
CA ILE A 1037 -6.82 -17.51 24.75
C ILE A 1037 -7.45 -16.17 25.14
N GLU A 1038 -7.06 -15.10 24.47
CA GLU A 1038 -7.67 -13.78 24.58
C GLU A 1038 -8.20 -13.39 23.21
N ARG A 1039 -9.47 -12.99 23.12
CA ARG A 1039 -10.09 -12.42 21.92
C ARG A 1039 -10.38 -10.95 22.16
N ASN A 1040 -10.02 -10.09 21.21
CA ASN A 1040 -10.40 -8.68 21.25
C ASN A 1040 -11.12 -8.29 19.95
N LEU A 1041 -12.07 -7.37 20.07
CA LEU A 1041 -12.83 -6.77 18.97
C LEU A 1041 -12.95 -5.27 19.21
N ASN A 1042 -12.65 -4.43 18.23
CA ASN A 1042 -12.84 -2.99 18.34
C ASN A 1042 -14.06 -2.59 17.51
N LYS A 1043 -15.17 -2.21 18.16
CA LYS A 1043 -16.40 -1.85 17.48
C LYS A 1043 -16.89 -0.48 17.96
N ASN A 1044 -17.15 0.44 17.01
CA ASN A 1044 -17.60 1.80 17.30
C ASN A 1044 -16.69 2.57 18.30
N GLY A 1045 -15.38 2.27 18.31
CA GLY A 1045 -14.42 2.87 19.25
C GLY A 1045 -14.37 2.22 20.63
N TYR A 1046 -15.17 1.19 20.88
CA TYR A 1046 -15.12 0.39 22.11
C TYR A 1046 -14.39 -0.93 21.88
N VAL A 1047 -13.49 -1.27 22.80
CA VAL A 1047 -12.77 -2.55 22.79
C VAL A 1047 -13.52 -3.56 23.65
N TYR A 1048 -14.02 -4.61 23.02
CA TYR A 1048 -14.56 -5.79 23.68
C TYR A 1048 -13.44 -6.82 23.84
N ARG A 1049 -13.34 -7.44 25.02
CA ARG A 1049 -12.30 -8.43 25.34
C ARG A 1049 -12.91 -9.60 26.10
N GLU A 1050 -12.62 -10.81 25.66
CA GLU A 1050 -12.96 -12.06 26.35
C GLU A 1050 -11.72 -12.94 26.50
N SER A 1051 -11.65 -13.70 27.59
CA SER A 1051 -10.49 -14.57 27.85
C SER A 1051 -10.90 -15.93 28.41
N LYS A 1052 -10.17 -16.98 28.00
CA LYS A 1052 -10.35 -18.35 28.48
C LYS A 1052 -9.03 -18.88 29.03
N PHE A 1053 -9.08 -19.40 30.25
CA PHE A 1053 -7.96 -20.09 30.89
C PHE A 1053 -8.26 -21.58 31.01
N GLU A 1054 -7.32 -22.42 30.61
CA GLU A 1054 -7.41 -23.88 30.76
C GLU A 1054 -6.13 -24.44 31.36
N GLU A 1055 -6.30 -25.51 32.14
CA GLU A 1055 -5.19 -26.17 32.82
C GLU A 1055 -5.30 -27.68 32.72
N HIS A 1056 -4.26 -28.32 32.18
CA HIS A 1056 -4.25 -29.76 31.88
C HIS A 1056 -3.02 -30.43 32.50
N PHE A 1057 -3.21 -31.59 33.14
CA PHE A 1057 -2.09 -32.43 33.60
C PHE A 1057 -1.59 -33.32 32.46
N LEU A 1058 -0.27 -33.42 32.29
CA LEU A 1058 0.33 -34.33 31.33
C LEU A 1058 0.34 -35.77 31.89
N TYR A 1059 -0.83 -36.43 31.90
CA TYR A 1059 -0.98 -37.84 32.28
C TYR A 1059 -0.43 -38.79 31.20
N LYS A 1060 -0.12 -40.03 31.64
CA LYS A 1060 0.69 -41.05 30.98
C LYS A 1060 0.10 -41.71 29.70
N THR A 1061 -0.90 -41.14 29.02
CA THR A 1061 -1.73 -41.96 28.10
C THR A 1061 -2.25 -41.28 26.83
N TYR A 1062 -1.42 -40.55 26.07
CA TYR A 1062 -1.74 -40.13 24.69
C TYR A 1062 -0.57 -40.33 23.72
N PHE A 1063 0.02 -41.53 23.75
CA PHE A 1063 0.89 -42.01 22.68
C PHE A 1063 0.21 -43.22 22.03
N PHE A 1064 -0.66 -42.95 21.07
CA PHE A 1064 -0.95 -43.80 19.90
C PHE A 1064 -1.37 -42.91 18.74
#